data_AF-A0A840GGF1-F1
#
_entry.id   AF-A0A840GGF1-F1
#
_cell.length_a   1.000
_cell.length_b   1.000
_cell.length_c   1.000
_cell.angle_alpha   90.00
_cell.angle_beta   90.00
_cell.angle_gamma   90.00
#
_symmetry.space_group_name_H-M   'P 1'
#
loop_
_entity.id
_entity.type
_entity.pdbx_description
1 polymer ?
#
loop_
_entity_poly.entity_id
_entity_poly.type
_entity_poly.pdbx_seq_one_letter_code
_entity_poly.pdbx_strand_id
1 'polypeptide(L)'
;MAIMGNSGGAAANSGIDFQQRVAALVMAHVIAGVKDFTSVSLGGVIDVREMRFETNDCIDDLVIISDQGRAYIQAKHTLSLSEKVDSEYSSVLKQFVAQHLACGSDSDSYVITTSSGASRRITKELRKLTEAARLNEESSDDNPLTLAEMDVIEKTKGLLEAHFFEKTGSAMPGSEFRKLIKKIRVAIVDIEDGAPLEAAVLTLLSGKSNISPVLLWGSLIALCLSLAKDRLSIDKAALMQRVGRFIGPQNRTMANEAAREYFSLQCKGKFSAGREVLLVKSPFPDADYLIVELYRFEDDGQKRVRFFDGKVELLNGETLDVIHRASTYIGIERFIEEHVDRFSEARITLIPINSETSPEDEPYARAHAEYSARLAESLEDPLKCLHCGDPVSEDSSPVIEIEEDGMEHAVGIVHRKCMRTTDRVLGLITHDLFRENKLLKNFDYVRWFLHAPRGQGLFSAAAHISNRVFPIAWKSDYNRISKGSWCVKIMLEDGSARYVHERGKVVRYSETEACAIADHFNVQFDDARSKKDPWCYTSEQEAFGTYSTALQVMTADETCIMCSSATAVRYTQAIENTYSSSENFYAPLVILLEEESGLPISFASAIFLITNPLRLERFVDNWRRAGIDLPAFVTSTIGSDDEFDKFVRKVKDDGVGVLVDPMLNMSGELTSGFVVENYYDLVKNGASNL
;
A
#
# COMPACT_ATOMS: atom_id res chain seq x y z
N MET A 1 21.11 -41.22 29.42
CA MET A 1 21.66 -39.89 29.08
C MET A 1 20.73 -39.32 28.02
N ALA A 2 19.71 -38.58 28.46
CA ALA A 2 18.64 -38.09 27.60
C ALA A 2 19.06 -36.78 26.93
N ILE A 3 18.92 -36.71 25.61
CA ILE A 3 19.17 -35.53 24.79
C ILE A 3 17.97 -34.58 24.98
N MET A 4 18.22 -33.44 25.63
CA MET A 4 17.27 -32.33 25.74
C MET A 4 17.07 -31.66 24.37
N GLY A 5 15.79 -31.41 24.03
CA GLY A 5 15.36 -30.90 22.73
C GLY A 5 15.65 -29.42 22.51
N ASN A 6 15.96 -29.09 21.25
CA ASN A 6 16.36 -27.77 20.75
C ASN A 6 15.18 -26.90 20.26
N SER A 7 13.95 -27.14 20.73
CA SER A 7 12.73 -26.48 20.21
C SER A 7 12.53 -25.03 20.69
N GLY A 8 13.28 -24.56 21.69
CA GLY A 8 13.15 -23.20 22.23
C GLY A 8 13.83 -22.10 21.39
N GLY A 9 14.86 -22.44 20.59
CA GLY A 9 15.67 -21.46 19.86
C GLY A 9 14.99 -20.86 18.62
N ALA A 10 14.20 -21.66 17.90
CA ALA A 10 13.50 -21.20 16.68
C ALA A 10 12.33 -20.26 17.01
N ALA A 11 11.54 -20.57 18.05
CA ALA A 11 10.43 -19.74 18.51
C ALA A 11 10.89 -18.39 19.10
N ALA A 12 12.03 -18.38 19.81
CA ALA A 12 12.64 -17.15 20.31
C ALA A 12 13.15 -16.26 19.16
N ASN A 13 13.80 -16.84 18.14
CA ASN A 13 14.26 -16.08 16.97
C ASN A 13 13.10 -15.48 16.16
N SER A 14 11.99 -16.19 15.97
CA SER A 14 10.81 -15.65 15.27
C SER A 14 10.10 -14.56 16.07
N GLY A 15 10.06 -14.67 17.40
CA GLY A 15 9.46 -13.65 18.27
C GLY A 15 10.26 -12.35 18.28
N ILE A 16 11.59 -12.45 18.33
CA ILE A 16 12.49 -11.29 18.26
C ILE A 16 12.38 -10.61 16.90
N ASP A 17 12.35 -11.37 15.80
CA ASP A 17 12.21 -10.81 14.44
C ASP A 17 10.91 -10.00 14.29
N PHE A 18 9.78 -10.53 14.77
CA PHE A 18 8.50 -9.83 14.76
C PHE A 18 8.54 -8.50 15.53
N GLN A 19 9.10 -8.50 16.73
CA GLN A 19 9.30 -7.27 17.53
C GLN A 19 10.13 -6.23 16.78
N GLN A 20 11.25 -6.65 16.15
CA GLN A 20 12.10 -5.73 15.42
C GLN A 20 11.42 -5.16 14.18
N ARG A 21 10.59 -5.95 13.48
CA ARG A 21 9.81 -5.48 12.34
C ARG A 21 8.73 -4.48 12.75
N VAL A 22 8.05 -4.70 13.89
CA VAL A 22 7.09 -3.74 14.47
C VAL A 22 7.78 -2.43 14.82
N ALA A 23 9.00 -2.47 15.39
CA ALA A 23 9.73 -1.24 15.67
C ALA A 23 10.24 -0.55 14.39
N ALA A 24 10.75 -1.31 13.44
CA ALA A 24 11.22 -0.80 12.16
C ALA A 24 10.08 -0.12 11.38
N LEU A 25 8.85 -0.64 11.48
CA LEU A 25 7.64 -0.02 10.92
C LEU A 25 7.46 1.42 11.43
N VAL A 26 7.61 1.61 12.74
CA VAL A 26 7.50 2.94 13.37
C VAL A 26 8.63 3.85 12.89
N MET A 27 9.86 3.34 12.82
CA MET A 27 10.98 4.10 12.25
C MET A 27 10.73 4.52 10.79
N ALA A 28 10.15 3.63 9.99
CA ALA A 28 9.79 3.91 8.60
C ALA A 28 8.74 5.02 8.49
N HIS A 29 7.74 5.02 9.37
CA HIS A 29 6.74 6.09 9.46
C HIS A 29 7.37 7.44 9.86
N VAL A 30 8.28 7.43 10.84
CA VAL A 30 9.04 8.63 11.26
C VAL A 30 9.88 9.18 10.11
N ILE A 31 10.58 8.32 9.37
CA ILE A 31 11.37 8.69 8.18
C ILE A 31 10.47 9.26 7.08
N ALA A 32 9.29 8.67 6.89
CA ALA A 32 8.34 9.11 5.89
C ALA A 32 7.55 10.35 6.26
N GLY A 33 7.58 10.77 7.53
CA GLY A 33 6.76 11.86 8.05
C GLY A 33 5.28 11.48 8.17
N VAL A 34 4.95 10.19 8.20
CA VAL A 34 3.59 9.73 8.40
C VAL A 34 3.29 9.73 9.89
N LYS A 35 2.31 10.55 10.28
CA LYS A 35 1.84 10.68 11.66
C LYS A 35 0.64 9.79 11.97
N ASP A 36 -0.05 9.26 10.95
CA ASP A 36 -1.20 8.39 11.12
C ASP A 36 -0.76 6.92 11.27
N PHE A 37 -1.02 6.34 12.44
CA PHE A 37 -0.72 4.94 12.73
C PHE A 37 -1.98 4.05 12.75
N THR A 38 -3.12 4.56 12.30
CA THR A 38 -4.40 3.82 12.32
C THR A 38 -4.41 2.69 11.31
N SER A 39 -3.84 2.92 10.13
CA SER A 39 -3.68 1.93 9.05
C SER A 39 -2.79 0.76 9.44
N VAL A 40 -1.94 0.95 10.45
CA VAL A 40 -1.03 -0.08 10.99
C VAL A 40 -1.41 -0.52 12.40
N SER A 41 -2.64 -0.21 12.81
CA SER A 41 -3.24 -0.61 14.08
C SER A 41 -2.54 -0.14 15.36
N LEU A 42 -1.59 0.80 15.29
CA LEU A 42 -0.79 1.24 16.46
C LEU A 42 -1.35 2.48 17.17
N GLY A 43 -2.36 3.16 16.62
CA GLY A 43 -3.02 4.30 17.28
C GLY A 43 -3.57 5.34 16.30
N GLY A 44 -3.98 6.51 16.82
CA GLY A 44 -4.41 7.65 16.02
C GLY A 44 -3.25 8.40 15.35
N VAL A 45 -3.49 9.66 14.98
CA VAL A 45 -2.43 10.57 14.52
C VAL A 45 -1.53 10.92 15.70
N ILE A 46 -0.27 10.49 15.71
CA ILE A 46 0.72 10.76 16.76
C ILE A 46 2.03 11.27 16.14
N ASP A 47 2.69 12.21 16.82
CA ASP A 47 4.04 12.66 16.44
C ASP A 47 5.09 11.99 17.34
N VAL A 48 5.84 11.04 16.78
CA VAL A 48 6.80 10.22 17.53
C VAL A 48 8.07 11.04 17.80
N ARG A 49 8.35 11.26 19.08
CA ARG A 49 9.52 12.02 19.57
C ARG A 49 10.71 11.10 19.85
N GLU A 50 10.47 9.96 20.46
CA GLU A 50 11.50 9.01 20.90
C GLU A 50 10.96 7.57 20.87
N MET A 51 11.82 6.61 20.52
CA MET A 51 11.57 5.19 20.67
C MET A 51 12.59 4.58 21.62
N ARG A 52 12.15 3.72 22.54
CA ARG A 52 13.01 3.02 23.50
C ARG A 52 12.84 1.52 23.39
N PHE A 53 13.95 0.78 23.39
CA PHE A 53 13.97 -0.66 23.18
C PHE A 53 14.49 -1.37 24.42
N GLU A 54 13.87 -2.50 24.80
CA GLU A 54 14.32 -3.35 25.92
C GLU A 54 14.59 -2.52 27.20
N THR A 55 13.58 -1.74 27.59
CA THR A 55 13.73 -0.66 28.58
C THR A 55 13.87 -1.14 30.03
N ASN A 56 14.11 -0.22 30.96
CA ASN A 56 13.96 -0.50 32.41
C ASN A 56 12.50 -0.34 32.90
N ASP A 57 11.56 -0.01 32.00
CA ASP A 57 10.13 -0.03 32.33
C ASP A 57 9.65 -1.48 32.48
N CYS A 58 8.45 -1.69 33.02
CA CYS A 58 7.93 -3.04 33.26
C CYS A 58 7.48 -3.76 31.97
N ILE A 59 7.41 -3.04 30.84
CA ILE A 59 7.12 -3.55 29.50
C ILE A 59 8.39 -3.37 28.68
N ASP A 60 8.98 -4.50 28.28
CA ASP A 60 10.36 -4.53 27.80
C ASP A 60 10.45 -4.26 26.29
N ASP A 61 9.49 -4.73 25.48
CA ASP A 61 9.72 -4.88 24.03
C ASP A 61 9.96 -3.54 23.29
N LEU A 62 9.05 -2.56 23.44
CA LEU A 62 9.15 -1.25 22.77
C LEU A 62 8.32 -0.18 23.49
N VAL A 63 8.87 1.02 23.67
CA VAL A 63 8.14 2.20 24.15
C VAL A 63 8.23 3.32 23.12
N ILE A 64 7.07 3.81 22.69
CA ILE A 64 6.94 4.98 21.80
C ILE A 64 6.53 6.18 22.65
N ILE A 65 7.28 7.27 22.55
CA ILE A 65 6.97 8.53 23.21
C ILE A 65 6.51 9.51 22.13
N SER A 66 5.30 10.03 22.28
CA SER A 66 4.72 11.01 21.36
C SER A 66 4.28 12.29 22.07
N ASP A 67 3.74 13.22 21.29
CA ASP A 67 3.00 14.39 21.77
C ASP A 67 1.74 14.04 22.59
N GLN A 68 1.20 12.83 22.42
CA GLN A 68 -0.03 12.38 23.09
C GLN A 68 0.19 11.49 24.32
N GLY A 69 1.44 11.16 24.66
CA GLY A 69 1.76 10.28 25.80
C GLY A 69 2.70 9.15 25.43
N ARG A 70 2.69 8.07 26.22
CA ARG A 70 3.52 6.89 25.97
C ARG A 70 2.67 5.71 25.52
N ALA A 71 3.11 5.02 24.47
CA ALA A 71 2.59 3.72 24.09
C ALA A 71 3.64 2.65 24.44
N TYR A 72 3.29 1.81 25.40
CA TYR A 72 4.09 0.66 25.79
C TYR A 72 3.61 -0.56 25.00
N ILE A 73 4.45 -1.06 24.11
CA ILE A 73 4.10 -2.12 23.17
C ILE A 73 4.70 -3.43 23.65
N GLN A 74 3.86 -4.46 23.74
CA GLN A 74 4.27 -5.84 23.90
C GLN A 74 3.98 -6.59 22.59
N ALA A 75 5.04 -6.99 21.87
CA ALA A 75 4.96 -7.67 20.60
C ALA A 75 4.97 -9.19 20.81
N LYS A 76 3.91 -9.87 20.38
CA LYS A 76 3.78 -11.32 20.40
C LYS A 76 3.27 -11.80 19.06
N HIS A 77 4.12 -12.48 18.28
CA HIS A 77 3.76 -12.94 16.94
C HIS A 77 2.43 -13.71 16.95
N THR A 78 2.27 -14.65 17.87
CA THR A 78 0.98 -15.30 18.15
C THR A 78 0.61 -15.13 19.63
N LEU A 79 -0.69 -15.06 19.93
CA LEU A 79 -1.19 -14.97 21.30
C LEU A 79 -2.56 -15.64 21.43
N SER A 80 -2.74 -16.44 22.47
CA SER A 80 -4.00 -17.11 22.77
C SER A 80 -4.54 -16.69 24.14
N LEU A 81 -5.85 -16.49 24.22
CA LEU A 81 -6.52 -16.25 25.50
C LEU A 81 -6.33 -17.46 26.42
N SER A 82 -5.96 -17.20 27.68
CA SER A 82 -5.75 -18.23 28.70
C SER A 82 -6.12 -17.65 30.07
N GLU A 83 -6.53 -18.52 30.98
CA GLU A 83 -6.77 -18.19 32.40
C GLU A 83 -5.60 -18.60 33.31
N LYS A 84 -4.61 -19.32 32.76
CA LYS A 84 -3.48 -19.84 33.52
C LYS A 84 -2.48 -18.72 33.83
N VAL A 85 -2.05 -18.63 35.09
CA VAL A 85 -1.13 -17.58 35.57
C VAL A 85 0.26 -17.67 34.91
N ASP A 86 0.68 -18.86 34.50
CA ASP A 86 1.96 -19.13 33.81
C ASP A 86 1.88 -19.00 32.29
N SER A 87 0.73 -18.62 31.73
CA SER A 87 0.58 -18.43 30.28
C SER A 87 1.24 -17.15 29.78
N GLU A 88 1.61 -17.12 28.49
CA GLU A 88 2.13 -15.90 27.85
C GLU A 88 1.16 -14.73 27.95
N TYR A 89 -0.14 -14.96 27.75
CA TYR A 89 -1.17 -13.94 27.91
C TYR A 89 -1.17 -13.34 29.33
N SER A 90 -1.09 -14.20 30.36
CA SER A 90 -0.96 -13.76 31.74
C SER A 90 0.31 -12.95 31.97
N SER A 91 1.44 -13.33 31.37
CA SER A 91 2.69 -12.58 31.46
C SER A 91 2.57 -11.16 30.90
N VAL A 92 1.89 -10.98 29.75
CA VAL A 92 1.64 -9.65 29.18
C VAL A 92 0.81 -8.79 30.13
N LEU A 93 -0.28 -9.36 30.68
CA LEU A 93 -1.13 -8.64 31.64
C LEU A 93 -0.38 -8.30 32.94
N LYS A 94 0.53 -9.16 33.40
CA LYS A 94 1.40 -8.90 34.56
C LYS A 94 2.27 -7.66 34.35
N GLN A 95 2.88 -7.53 33.17
CA GLN A 95 3.69 -6.37 32.80
C GLN A 95 2.84 -5.10 32.74
N PHE A 96 1.63 -5.17 32.19
CA PHE A 96 0.70 -4.03 32.13
C PHE A 96 0.29 -3.55 33.52
N VAL A 97 -0.05 -4.46 34.43
CA VAL A 97 -0.35 -4.12 35.83
C VAL A 97 0.85 -3.48 36.51
N ALA A 98 2.04 -4.05 36.33
CA ALA A 98 3.26 -3.52 36.92
C ALA A 98 3.56 -2.09 36.42
N GLN A 99 3.39 -1.82 35.12
CA GLN A 99 3.60 -0.49 34.55
C GLN A 99 2.54 0.52 35.03
N HIS A 100 1.27 0.11 35.09
CA HIS A 100 0.16 0.95 35.59
C HIS A 100 0.39 1.40 37.03
N LEU A 101 0.92 0.51 37.87
CA LEU A 101 1.23 0.83 39.27
C LEU A 101 2.50 1.68 39.45
N ALA A 102 3.50 1.52 38.58
CA ALA A 102 4.78 2.19 38.74
C ALA A 102 4.79 3.64 38.25
N CYS A 103 4.22 3.91 37.06
CA CYS A 103 4.39 5.21 36.38
C CYS A 103 3.26 5.56 35.37
N GLY A 104 2.08 4.92 35.44
CA GLY A 104 1.03 5.11 34.42
C GLY A 104 0.39 6.50 34.45
N SER A 105 0.70 7.36 33.47
CA SER A 105 -0.08 8.57 33.18
C SER A 105 -1.47 8.19 32.64
N ASP A 106 -2.47 9.04 32.82
CA ASP A 106 -3.81 8.84 32.21
C ASP A 106 -3.77 8.87 30.67
N SER A 107 -2.76 9.52 30.10
CA SER A 107 -2.50 9.55 28.65
C SER A 107 -1.73 8.34 28.11
N ASP A 108 -1.23 7.46 28.98
CA ASP A 108 -0.45 6.29 28.54
C ASP A 108 -1.35 5.15 28.04
N SER A 109 -0.81 4.34 27.14
CA SER A 109 -1.49 3.16 26.59
C SER A 109 -0.61 1.92 26.62
N TYR A 110 -1.24 0.77 26.78
CA TYR A 110 -0.61 -0.55 26.80
C TYR A 110 -1.07 -1.33 25.57
N VAL A 111 -0.19 -1.57 24.62
CA VAL A 111 -0.53 -2.12 23.30
C VAL A 111 -0.05 -3.56 23.22
N ILE A 112 -0.96 -4.48 22.96
CA ILE A 112 -0.64 -5.85 22.55
C ILE A 112 -0.56 -5.84 21.03
N THR A 113 0.65 -6.02 20.47
CA THR A 113 0.84 -6.14 19.03
C THR A 113 1.01 -7.60 18.64
N THR A 114 0.20 -8.07 17.70
CA THR A 114 0.19 -9.48 17.27
C THR A 114 -0.13 -9.63 15.79
N SER A 115 0.13 -10.79 15.18
CA SER A 115 -0.28 -11.05 13.80
C SER A 115 -1.71 -11.59 13.76
N SER A 116 -2.26 -11.72 12.55
CA SER A 116 -3.52 -12.42 12.27
C SER A 116 -3.52 -13.88 12.74
N GLY A 117 -2.34 -14.46 13.03
CA GLY A 117 -2.18 -15.81 13.59
C GLY A 117 -2.59 -15.95 15.06
N ALA A 118 -2.85 -14.85 15.78
CA ALA A 118 -3.38 -14.91 17.14
C ALA A 118 -4.84 -15.37 17.20
N SER A 119 -5.25 -15.91 18.35
CA SER A 119 -6.60 -16.45 18.51
C SER A 119 -7.66 -15.37 18.28
N ARG A 120 -8.80 -15.77 17.69
CA ARG A 120 -9.96 -14.88 17.47
C ARG A 120 -10.42 -14.15 18.74
N ARG A 121 -10.25 -14.79 19.91
CA ARG A 121 -10.57 -14.21 21.22
C ARG A 121 -9.72 -12.97 21.54
N ILE A 122 -8.48 -12.91 21.06
CA ILE A 122 -7.61 -11.75 21.17
C ILE A 122 -7.89 -10.76 20.03
N THR A 123 -7.85 -11.21 18.78
CA THR A 123 -7.87 -10.33 17.60
C THR A 123 -9.23 -9.67 17.35
N LYS A 124 -10.33 -10.30 17.74
CA LYS A 124 -11.69 -9.74 17.59
C LYS A 124 -12.29 -9.32 18.93
N GLU A 125 -12.42 -10.27 19.86
CA GLU A 125 -13.29 -10.05 21.04
C GLU A 125 -12.62 -9.11 22.07
N LEU A 126 -11.37 -9.37 22.47
CA LEU A 126 -10.63 -8.49 23.38
C LEU A 126 -10.44 -7.08 22.80
N ARG A 127 -10.12 -7.00 21.50
CA ARG A 127 -10.03 -5.72 20.79
C ARG A 127 -11.34 -4.93 20.92
N LYS A 128 -12.48 -5.54 20.58
CA LYS A 128 -13.80 -4.90 20.67
C LYS A 128 -14.12 -4.46 22.10
N LEU A 129 -13.86 -5.31 23.09
CA LEU A 129 -14.11 -5.00 24.51
C LEU A 129 -13.29 -3.78 24.98
N THR A 130 -12.00 -3.73 24.65
CA THR A 130 -11.13 -2.60 25.03
C THR A 130 -11.47 -1.32 24.26
N GLU A 131 -11.90 -1.42 23.00
CA GLU A 131 -12.40 -0.28 22.23
C GLU A 131 -13.72 0.27 22.81
N ALA A 132 -14.66 -0.60 23.17
CA ALA A 132 -15.92 -0.22 23.80
C ALA A 132 -15.70 0.50 25.14
N ALA A 133 -14.76 0.02 25.96
CA ALA A 133 -14.40 0.64 27.22
C ALA A 133 -13.87 2.09 27.06
N ARG A 134 -13.24 2.39 25.92
CA ARG A 134 -12.76 3.75 25.58
C ARG A 134 -13.86 4.66 25.05
N LEU A 135 -14.78 4.13 24.24
CA LEU A 135 -15.79 4.94 23.54
C LEU A 135 -16.98 5.31 24.45
N ASN A 136 -17.32 4.50 25.45
CA ASN A 136 -18.45 4.74 26.35
C ASN A 136 -18.02 4.58 27.81
N GLU A 137 -17.61 5.68 28.45
CA GLU A 137 -17.10 5.66 29.82
C GLU A 137 -18.15 5.36 30.90
N GLU A 138 -19.41 5.73 30.67
CA GLU A 138 -20.49 5.64 31.67
C GLU A 138 -21.47 4.46 31.44
N SER A 139 -21.49 3.84 30.25
CA SER A 139 -22.48 2.83 29.85
C SER A 139 -21.92 1.58 29.17
N SER A 140 -20.59 1.40 29.14
CA SER A 140 -19.99 0.20 28.51
C SER A 140 -20.37 -1.12 29.19
N ASP A 141 -20.71 -1.09 30.48
CA ASP A 141 -21.20 -2.24 31.26
C ASP A 141 -22.64 -2.66 30.86
N ASP A 142 -23.41 -1.79 30.19
CA ASP A 142 -24.79 -2.06 29.73
C ASP A 142 -24.85 -2.64 28.30
N ASN A 143 -23.71 -2.74 27.61
CA ASN A 143 -23.67 -3.33 26.28
C ASN A 143 -23.93 -4.84 26.37
N PRO A 144 -24.88 -5.39 25.58
CA PRO A 144 -25.11 -6.83 25.57
C PRO A 144 -23.85 -7.55 25.06
N LEU A 145 -23.22 -8.33 25.93
CA LEU A 145 -22.08 -9.17 25.61
C LEU A 145 -22.53 -10.55 25.12
N THR A 146 -21.84 -11.06 24.11
CA THR A 146 -21.93 -12.45 23.70
C THR A 146 -21.25 -13.36 24.73
N LEU A 147 -21.59 -14.66 24.75
CA LEU A 147 -20.89 -15.65 25.58
C LEU A 147 -19.38 -15.65 25.34
N ALA A 148 -18.95 -15.32 24.12
CA ALA A 148 -17.54 -15.27 23.78
C ALA A 148 -16.82 -14.06 24.40
N GLU A 149 -17.49 -12.91 24.43
CA GLU A 149 -16.96 -11.69 25.05
C GLU A 149 -16.96 -11.79 26.58
N MET A 150 -18.00 -12.40 27.16
CA MET A 150 -18.06 -12.69 28.61
C MET A 150 -16.86 -13.53 29.06
N ASP A 151 -16.59 -14.63 28.35
CA ASP A 151 -15.44 -15.50 28.65
C ASP A 151 -14.09 -14.76 28.55
N VAL A 152 -13.95 -13.86 27.58
CA VAL A 152 -12.73 -13.04 27.41
C VAL A 152 -12.57 -12.09 28.59
N ILE A 153 -13.59 -11.27 28.88
CA ILE A 153 -13.48 -10.24 29.90
C ILE A 153 -13.33 -10.83 31.31
N GLU A 154 -13.98 -11.96 31.60
CA GLU A 154 -13.85 -12.67 32.89
C GLU A 154 -12.42 -13.18 33.10
N LYS A 155 -11.83 -13.84 32.08
CA LYS A 155 -10.44 -14.33 32.16
C LYS A 155 -9.44 -13.20 32.25
N THR A 156 -9.59 -12.15 31.44
CA THR A 156 -8.74 -10.95 31.51
C THR A 156 -8.83 -10.29 32.88
N LYS A 157 -10.05 -10.11 33.41
CA LYS A 157 -10.28 -9.52 34.73
C LYS A 157 -9.65 -10.36 35.84
N GLY A 158 -9.88 -11.68 35.84
CA GLY A 158 -9.31 -12.58 36.85
C GLY A 158 -7.77 -12.52 36.89
N LEU A 159 -7.12 -12.46 35.73
CA LEU A 159 -5.66 -12.32 35.66
C LEU A 159 -5.18 -10.94 36.12
N LEU A 160 -5.85 -9.86 35.70
CA LEU A 160 -5.51 -8.50 36.13
C LEU A 160 -5.65 -8.34 37.66
N GLU A 161 -6.73 -8.86 38.24
CA GLU A 161 -6.97 -8.87 39.68
C GLU A 161 -5.90 -9.67 40.43
N ALA A 162 -5.53 -10.85 39.91
CA ALA A 162 -4.49 -11.69 40.50
C ALA A 162 -3.12 -11.00 40.53
N HIS A 163 -2.68 -10.42 39.39
CA HIS A 163 -1.40 -9.72 39.30
C HIS A 163 -1.36 -8.43 40.13
N PHE A 164 -2.50 -7.73 40.23
CA PHE A 164 -2.62 -6.55 41.07
C PHE A 164 -2.53 -6.90 42.56
N PHE A 165 -3.20 -7.97 42.97
CA PHE A 165 -3.09 -8.48 44.33
C PHE A 165 -1.66 -8.93 44.64
N GLU A 166 -1.00 -9.65 43.72
CA GLU A 166 0.40 -10.06 43.87
C GLU A 166 1.33 -8.86 44.11
N LYS A 167 1.09 -7.72 43.44
CA LYS A 167 1.92 -6.52 43.55
C LYS A 167 1.58 -5.60 44.73
N THR A 168 0.30 -5.48 45.10
CA THR A 168 -0.17 -4.48 46.08
C THR A 168 -0.59 -5.09 47.42
N GLY A 169 -0.84 -6.40 47.47
CA GLY A 169 -1.44 -7.09 48.62
C GLY A 169 -2.92 -6.76 48.85
N SER A 170 -3.56 -6.01 47.96
CA SER A 170 -4.96 -5.55 48.08
C SER A 170 -5.78 -5.97 46.87
N ALA A 171 -7.08 -6.19 47.06
CA ALA A 171 -8.00 -6.49 45.95
C ALA A 171 -8.09 -5.29 45.00
N MET A 172 -8.15 -5.54 43.69
CA MET A 172 -8.27 -4.49 42.67
C MET A 172 -9.67 -3.84 42.76
N PRO A 173 -9.77 -2.52 43.00
CA PRO A 173 -11.04 -1.82 42.93
C PRO A 173 -11.61 -1.86 41.50
N GLY A 174 -12.93 -1.99 41.34
CA GLY A 174 -13.56 -2.00 40.00
C GLY A 174 -13.29 -0.74 39.18
N SER A 175 -13.06 0.41 39.83
CA SER A 175 -12.60 1.63 39.16
C SER A 175 -11.19 1.51 38.57
N GLU A 176 -10.28 0.78 39.22
CA GLU A 176 -8.92 0.55 38.72
C GLU A 176 -8.93 -0.44 37.55
N PHE A 177 -9.76 -1.48 37.61
CA PHE A 177 -9.99 -2.36 36.46
C PHE A 177 -10.45 -1.56 35.24
N ARG A 178 -11.45 -0.67 35.42
CA ARG A 178 -11.95 0.20 34.33
C ARG A 178 -10.88 1.15 33.79
N LYS A 179 -10.03 1.72 34.64
CA LYS A 179 -8.91 2.55 34.17
C LYS A 179 -7.90 1.74 33.35
N LEU A 180 -7.54 0.55 33.81
CA LEU A 180 -6.54 -0.27 33.15
C LEU A 180 -7.04 -0.81 31.81
N ILE A 181 -8.27 -1.33 31.75
CA ILE A 181 -8.84 -1.88 30.50
C ILE A 181 -8.98 -0.82 29.41
N LYS A 182 -9.26 0.45 29.77
CA LYS A 182 -9.30 1.58 28.83
C LYS A 182 -7.95 1.83 28.15
N LYS A 183 -6.85 1.63 28.89
CA LYS A 183 -5.48 1.83 28.41
C LYS A 183 -4.98 0.68 27.53
N ILE A 184 -5.56 -0.53 27.66
CA ILE A 184 -5.17 -1.70 26.87
C ILE A 184 -5.67 -1.59 25.43
N ARG A 185 -4.79 -1.76 24.44
CA ARG A 185 -5.11 -1.77 23.01
C ARG A 185 -4.63 -3.07 22.38
N VAL A 186 -5.28 -3.51 21.31
CA VAL A 186 -4.86 -4.69 20.52
C VAL A 186 -4.60 -4.22 19.09
N ALA A 187 -3.35 -4.34 18.67
CA ALA A 187 -2.87 -4.01 17.33
C ALA A 187 -2.62 -5.30 16.53
N ILE A 188 -3.21 -5.40 15.34
CA ILE A 188 -2.98 -6.52 14.42
C ILE A 188 -2.06 -6.03 13.31
N VAL A 189 -0.89 -6.65 13.20
CA VAL A 189 0.24 -6.22 12.36
C VAL A 189 0.82 -7.44 11.65
N ASP A 190 0.51 -7.61 10.37
CA ASP A 190 1.04 -8.69 9.52
C ASP A 190 2.21 -8.15 8.68
N ILE A 191 3.41 -8.09 9.29
CA ILE A 191 4.62 -7.45 8.74
C ILE A 191 5.80 -8.41 8.51
N GLU A 192 5.50 -9.70 8.45
CA GLU A 192 6.49 -10.72 8.13
C GLU A 192 6.97 -10.60 6.68
N ASP A 193 8.03 -11.34 6.34
CA ASP A 193 8.61 -11.33 5.00
C ASP A 193 7.58 -11.69 3.92
N GLY A 194 7.36 -10.80 2.96
CA GLY A 194 6.37 -10.92 1.90
C GLY A 194 4.93 -10.54 2.29
N ALA A 195 4.69 -10.10 3.53
CA ALA A 195 3.36 -9.73 3.98
C ALA A 195 2.88 -8.37 3.40
N PRO A 196 1.56 -8.15 3.23
CA PRO A 196 1.01 -6.92 2.66
C PRO A 196 1.48 -5.63 3.36
N LEU A 197 1.65 -5.68 4.68
CA LEU A 197 2.11 -4.50 5.42
C LEU A 197 3.59 -4.22 5.16
N GLU A 198 4.42 -5.24 4.98
CA GLU A 198 5.81 -5.04 4.55
C GLU A 198 5.85 -4.36 3.18
N ALA A 199 5.01 -4.80 2.24
CA ALA A 199 4.86 -4.14 0.94
C ALA A 199 4.49 -2.66 1.07
N ALA A 200 3.55 -2.34 1.96
CA ALA A 200 3.16 -0.97 2.25
C ALA A 200 4.31 -0.15 2.85
N VAL A 201 5.15 -0.76 3.72
CA VAL A 201 6.35 -0.09 4.24
C VAL A 201 7.41 0.12 3.17
N LEU A 202 7.63 -0.85 2.29
CA LEU A 202 8.55 -0.69 1.17
C LEU A 202 8.08 0.43 0.23
N THR A 203 6.77 0.53 0.02
CA THR A 203 6.13 1.65 -0.72
C THR A 203 6.33 2.98 0.00
N LEU A 204 6.22 2.97 1.34
CA LEU A 204 6.42 4.15 2.16
C LEU A 204 7.88 4.64 2.09
N LEU A 205 8.83 3.72 2.21
CA LEU A 205 10.26 4.00 2.20
C LEU A 205 10.77 4.38 0.80
N SER A 206 10.16 3.87 -0.28
CA SER A 206 10.54 4.24 -1.64
C SER A 206 10.38 5.74 -1.91
N GLY A 207 9.45 6.42 -1.22
CA GLY A 207 9.27 7.86 -1.30
C GLY A 207 10.35 8.71 -0.66
N LYS A 208 11.21 8.10 0.16
CA LYS A 208 12.23 8.82 0.91
C LYS A 208 13.63 8.24 0.72
N SER A 209 13.81 7.02 0.21
CA SER A 209 15.08 6.30 0.30
C SER A 209 15.93 6.36 -0.95
N ASN A 210 17.13 6.97 -0.93
CA ASN A 210 18.12 6.94 -2.02
C ASN A 210 18.68 5.55 -2.39
N ILE A 211 18.34 4.50 -1.65
CA ILE A 211 18.78 3.12 -1.89
C ILE A 211 17.56 2.22 -2.14
N SER A 212 17.79 0.93 -2.40
CA SER A 212 16.70 -0.03 -2.46
C SER A 212 15.86 0.03 -1.16
N PRO A 213 14.53 0.19 -1.25
CA PRO A 213 13.66 0.19 -0.07
C PRO A 213 13.80 -1.08 0.76
N VAL A 214 14.06 -2.23 0.11
CA VAL A 214 14.32 -3.52 0.77
C VAL A 214 15.60 -3.45 1.61
N LEU A 215 16.66 -2.83 1.08
CA LEU A 215 17.91 -2.64 1.82
C LEU A 215 17.76 -1.65 2.96
N LEU A 216 17.01 -0.56 2.77
CA LEU A 216 16.73 0.38 3.86
C LEU A 216 15.89 -0.29 4.94
N TRP A 217 14.85 -1.02 4.56
CA TRP A 217 14.00 -1.78 5.47
C TRP A 217 14.80 -2.79 6.30
N GLY A 218 15.61 -3.62 5.64
CA GLY A 218 16.53 -4.54 6.33
C GLY A 218 17.52 -3.82 7.25
N SER A 219 17.99 -2.63 6.87
CA SER A 219 18.86 -1.79 7.72
C SER A 219 18.12 -1.25 8.95
N LEU A 220 16.84 -0.90 8.84
CA LEU A 220 16.02 -0.47 9.98
C LEU A 220 15.76 -1.62 10.94
N ILE A 221 15.44 -2.82 10.44
CA ILE A 221 15.27 -4.02 11.27
C ILE A 221 16.59 -4.33 12.02
N ALA A 222 17.73 -4.30 11.32
CA ALA A 222 19.04 -4.52 11.93
C ALA A 222 19.40 -3.45 12.97
N LEU A 223 19.03 -2.19 12.73
CA LEU A 223 19.21 -1.10 13.69
C LEU A 223 18.35 -1.33 14.95
N CYS A 224 17.08 -1.69 14.79
CA CYS A 224 16.19 -2.02 15.90
C CYS A 224 16.78 -3.15 16.76
N LEU A 225 17.26 -4.22 16.12
CA LEU A 225 17.92 -5.33 16.81
C LEU A 225 19.13 -4.88 17.63
N SER A 226 19.96 -3.98 17.07
CA SER A 226 21.11 -3.43 17.78
C SER A 226 20.70 -2.56 18.97
N LEU A 227 19.67 -1.73 18.82
CA LEU A 227 19.15 -0.88 19.89
C LEU A 227 18.53 -1.71 21.02
N ALA A 228 17.77 -2.76 20.67
CA ALA A 228 17.20 -3.70 21.63
C ALA A 228 18.29 -4.44 22.42
N LYS A 229 19.31 -4.98 21.74
CA LYS A 229 20.42 -5.69 22.39
C LYS A 229 21.11 -4.85 23.47
N ASP A 230 21.31 -3.56 23.19
CA ASP A 230 22.04 -2.64 24.07
C ASP A 230 21.09 -1.82 24.98
N ARG A 231 19.77 -2.07 24.94
CA ARG A 231 18.73 -1.38 25.72
C ARG A 231 18.74 0.14 25.54
N LEU A 232 18.83 0.58 24.28
CA LEU A 232 18.99 1.98 23.91
C LEU A 232 17.67 2.63 23.48
N SER A 233 17.70 3.96 23.40
CA SER A 233 16.67 4.75 22.76
C SER A 233 17.20 5.54 21.57
N ILE A 234 16.29 5.95 20.70
CA ILE A 234 16.59 6.77 19.53
C ILE A 234 15.48 7.78 19.30
N ASP A 235 15.87 9.03 19.04
CA ASP A 235 14.97 10.09 18.60
C ASP A 235 15.05 10.28 17.08
N LYS A 236 14.18 11.14 16.54
CA LYS A 236 14.14 11.45 15.10
C LYS A 236 15.48 11.97 14.58
N ALA A 237 16.17 12.83 15.33
CA ALA A 237 17.43 13.44 14.89
C ALA A 237 18.55 12.39 14.79
N ALA A 238 18.67 11.52 15.79
CA ALA A 238 19.62 10.42 15.83
C ALA A 238 19.31 9.35 14.77
N LEU A 239 18.03 9.04 14.54
CA LEU A 239 17.62 8.15 13.43
C LEU A 239 18.09 8.71 12.09
N MET A 240 17.82 10.00 11.83
CA MET A 240 18.29 10.67 10.63
C MET A 240 19.82 10.76 10.55
N GLN A 241 20.55 10.84 11.67
CA GLN A 241 22.01 10.78 11.64
C GLN A 241 22.53 9.39 11.18
N ARG A 242 21.84 8.31 11.54
CA ARG A 242 22.23 6.92 11.21
C ARG A 242 21.92 6.57 9.76
N VAL A 243 20.70 6.87 9.31
CA VAL A 243 20.17 6.44 8.01
C VAL A 243 19.91 7.58 7.02
N GLY A 244 20.04 8.85 7.43
CA GLY A 244 19.71 10.03 6.61
C GLY A 244 20.52 10.17 5.33
N ARG A 245 21.74 9.62 5.28
CA ARG A 245 22.52 9.51 4.03
C ARG A 245 21.85 8.65 2.96
N PHE A 246 21.01 7.72 3.38
CA PHE A 246 20.18 6.88 2.52
C PHE A 246 18.81 7.50 2.26
N ILE A 247 18.54 8.70 2.77
CA ILE A 247 17.26 9.38 2.65
C ILE A 247 17.44 10.61 1.75
N GLY A 248 16.61 10.73 0.71
CA GLY A 248 16.65 11.80 -0.28
C GLY A 248 15.92 11.41 -1.58
N PRO A 249 15.98 12.27 -2.61
CA PRO A 249 15.34 11.99 -3.89
C PRO A 249 16.03 10.82 -4.59
N GLN A 250 15.32 9.70 -4.68
CA GLN A 250 15.80 8.47 -5.31
C GLN A 250 16.38 8.66 -6.72
N ASN A 251 17.43 7.90 -7.03
CA ASN A 251 17.80 7.63 -8.41
C ASN A 251 16.70 6.76 -9.06
N ARG A 252 16.08 7.26 -10.15
CA ARG A 252 14.96 6.59 -10.84
C ARG A 252 15.28 5.16 -11.26
N THR A 253 16.54 4.88 -11.61
CA THR A 253 16.96 3.54 -12.06
C THR A 253 16.85 2.49 -10.95
N MET A 254 17.32 2.81 -9.74
CA MET A 254 17.28 1.86 -8.60
C MET A 254 15.85 1.64 -8.08
N ALA A 255 14.99 2.66 -8.17
CA ALA A 255 13.56 2.57 -7.84
C ALA A 255 12.84 1.56 -8.75
N ASN A 256 13.09 1.69 -10.05
CA ASN A 256 12.52 0.83 -11.08
C ASN A 256 13.00 -0.61 -10.91
N GLU A 257 14.29 -0.82 -10.63
CA GLU A 257 14.85 -2.15 -10.39
C GLU A 257 14.24 -2.82 -9.15
N ALA A 258 14.11 -2.11 -8.03
CA ALA A 258 13.53 -2.67 -6.80
C ALA A 258 12.03 -2.99 -6.94
N ALA A 259 11.25 -2.12 -7.60
CA ALA A 259 9.84 -2.39 -7.87
C ALA A 259 9.68 -3.62 -8.80
N ARG A 260 10.53 -3.73 -9.83
CA ARG A 260 10.53 -4.88 -10.75
C ARG A 260 10.91 -6.17 -10.07
N GLU A 261 11.91 -6.15 -9.19
CA GLU A 261 12.31 -7.33 -8.40
C GLU A 261 11.15 -7.78 -7.50
N TYR A 262 10.48 -6.85 -6.82
CA TYR A 262 9.36 -7.16 -5.93
C TYR A 262 8.16 -7.78 -6.68
N PHE A 263 7.81 -7.25 -7.86
CA PHE A 263 6.71 -7.76 -8.68
C PHE A 263 7.14 -8.83 -9.70
N SER A 264 8.36 -9.35 -9.61
CA SER A 264 8.86 -10.39 -10.51
C SER A 264 8.11 -11.72 -10.31
N LEU A 265 7.94 -12.47 -11.39
CA LEU A 265 7.30 -13.79 -11.33
C LEU A 265 8.28 -14.81 -10.75
N GLN A 266 8.00 -15.30 -9.55
CA GLN A 266 8.76 -16.38 -8.93
C GLN A 266 8.02 -17.72 -9.04
N CYS A 267 8.66 -18.69 -9.68
CA CYS A 267 8.09 -20.02 -9.83
C CYS A 267 8.37 -20.89 -8.59
N LYS A 268 7.32 -21.41 -7.95
CA LYS A 268 7.44 -22.37 -6.81
C LYS A 268 7.98 -23.75 -7.20
N GLY A 269 8.17 -24.00 -8.49
CA GLY A 269 8.68 -25.25 -9.07
C GLY A 269 9.14 -25.03 -10.50
N LYS A 270 9.60 -26.10 -11.17
CA LYS A 270 9.98 -26.05 -12.59
C LYS A 270 8.73 -26.13 -13.46
N PHE A 271 8.74 -25.44 -14.60
CA PHE A 271 7.70 -25.62 -15.61
C PHE A 271 7.72 -27.05 -16.16
N SER A 272 6.54 -27.67 -16.25
CA SER A 272 6.36 -28.91 -16.99
C SER A 272 6.48 -28.57 -18.48
N ALA A 273 7.45 -29.17 -19.17
CA ALA A 273 7.76 -28.85 -20.56
C ALA A 273 7.92 -30.08 -21.46
N GLY A 274 7.93 -31.29 -20.90
CA GLY A 274 8.06 -32.53 -21.66
C GLY A 274 6.76 -33.02 -22.28
N ARG A 275 5.62 -32.68 -21.67
CA ARG A 275 4.29 -33.07 -22.13
C ARG A 275 3.44 -31.90 -22.60
N GLU A 276 2.54 -32.19 -23.51
CA GLU A 276 1.44 -31.35 -23.96
C GLU A 276 0.14 -32.01 -23.53
N VAL A 277 -0.72 -31.31 -22.80
CA VAL A 277 -2.04 -31.84 -22.41
C VAL A 277 -3.11 -30.98 -23.07
N LEU A 278 -3.91 -31.60 -23.92
CA LEU A 278 -4.88 -30.92 -24.77
C LEU A 278 -6.28 -31.42 -24.46
N LEU A 279 -7.21 -30.50 -24.25
CA LEU A 279 -8.64 -30.76 -24.36
C LEU A 279 -9.09 -30.33 -25.75
N VAL A 280 -9.50 -31.27 -26.58
CA VAL A 280 -9.89 -31.02 -27.98
C VAL A 280 -11.30 -31.52 -28.26
N LYS A 281 -11.92 -31.00 -29.31
CA LYS A 281 -13.18 -31.53 -29.81
C LYS A 281 -12.95 -32.92 -30.42
N SER A 282 -13.79 -33.89 -30.04
CA SER A 282 -13.64 -35.25 -30.54
C SER A 282 -14.05 -35.34 -32.03
N PRO A 283 -13.23 -35.96 -32.89
CA PRO A 283 -13.63 -36.34 -34.23
C PRO A 283 -14.46 -37.64 -34.25
N PHE A 284 -14.58 -38.35 -33.12
CA PHE A 284 -15.27 -39.63 -33.01
C PHE A 284 -16.71 -39.45 -32.48
N PRO A 285 -17.71 -40.17 -33.04
CA PRO A 285 -19.11 -40.04 -32.62
C PRO A 285 -19.41 -40.43 -31.15
N ASP A 286 -18.55 -41.26 -30.55
CA ASP A 286 -18.78 -41.85 -29.24
C ASP A 286 -18.23 -41.00 -28.07
N ALA A 287 -17.53 -39.91 -28.38
CA ALA A 287 -17.02 -38.95 -27.41
C ALA A 287 -17.30 -37.53 -27.91
N ASP A 288 -17.55 -36.60 -26.99
CA ASP A 288 -17.77 -35.19 -27.31
C ASP A 288 -16.43 -34.43 -27.28
N TYR A 289 -15.54 -34.82 -26.36
CA TYR A 289 -14.21 -34.25 -26.20
C TYR A 289 -13.16 -35.34 -25.96
N LEU A 290 -11.91 -35.03 -26.29
CA LEU A 290 -10.74 -35.85 -25.96
C LEU A 290 -9.80 -35.05 -25.07
N ILE A 291 -9.27 -35.70 -24.03
CA ILE A 291 -8.07 -35.24 -23.33
C ILE A 291 -6.91 -36.04 -23.89
N VAL A 292 -5.99 -35.37 -24.58
CA VAL A 292 -4.85 -36.00 -25.25
C VAL A 292 -3.57 -35.54 -24.58
N GLU A 293 -2.73 -36.48 -24.18
CA GLU A 293 -1.40 -36.22 -23.68
C GLU A 293 -0.36 -36.63 -24.73
N LEU A 294 0.53 -35.72 -25.09
CA LEU A 294 1.54 -35.91 -26.13
C LEU A 294 2.93 -35.53 -25.60
N TYR A 295 3.96 -36.24 -26.09
CA TYR A 295 5.32 -35.75 -25.99
C TYR A 295 5.46 -34.44 -26.77
N ARG A 296 6.17 -33.45 -26.21
CA ARG A 296 6.40 -32.18 -26.92
C ARG A 296 7.48 -32.26 -27.96
N PHE A 297 8.51 -33.07 -27.73
CA PHE A 297 9.71 -33.14 -28.58
C PHE A 297 9.92 -34.52 -29.17
N GLU A 298 10.49 -34.56 -30.37
CA GLU A 298 11.16 -35.74 -30.91
C GLU A 298 12.58 -35.86 -30.34
N ASP A 299 13.23 -37.01 -30.56
CA ASP A 299 14.59 -37.29 -30.11
C ASP A 299 15.64 -36.30 -30.68
N ASP A 300 15.33 -35.61 -31.78
CA ASP A 300 16.17 -34.59 -32.40
C ASP A 300 15.85 -33.15 -31.95
N GLY A 301 14.88 -32.99 -31.05
CA GLY A 301 14.43 -31.72 -30.51
C GLY A 301 13.38 -30.98 -31.32
N GLN A 302 12.91 -31.54 -32.45
CA GLN A 302 11.78 -30.95 -33.18
C GLN A 302 10.49 -31.09 -32.39
N LYS A 303 9.60 -30.10 -32.49
CA LYS A 303 8.29 -30.16 -31.85
C LYS A 303 7.36 -31.13 -32.57
N ARG A 304 6.60 -31.92 -31.83
CA ARG A 304 5.68 -32.92 -32.39
C ARG A 304 4.37 -32.34 -32.92
N VAL A 305 4.00 -31.15 -32.47
CA VAL A 305 2.73 -30.52 -32.83
C VAL A 305 2.95 -29.04 -33.13
N ARG A 306 2.05 -28.50 -33.96
CA ARG A 306 1.98 -27.07 -34.27
C ARG A 306 0.61 -26.53 -33.91
N PHE A 307 0.55 -25.27 -33.49
CA PHE A 307 -0.70 -24.60 -33.14
C PHE A 307 -0.92 -23.41 -34.05
N PHE A 308 -2.17 -23.21 -34.47
CA PHE A 308 -2.61 -22.06 -35.27
C PHE A 308 -4.13 -21.93 -35.21
N ASP A 309 -4.66 -20.71 -35.18
CA ASP A 309 -6.09 -20.39 -35.36
C ASP A 309 -7.03 -21.25 -34.48
N GLY A 310 -6.63 -21.50 -33.22
CA GLY A 310 -7.43 -22.31 -32.29
C GLY A 310 -7.35 -23.83 -32.53
N LYS A 311 -6.40 -24.30 -33.32
CA LYS A 311 -6.22 -25.70 -33.71
C LYS A 311 -4.83 -26.22 -33.36
N VAL A 312 -4.74 -27.54 -33.30
CA VAL A 312 -3.48 -28.29 -33.24
C VAL A 312 -3.34 -29.14 -34.49
N GLU A 313 -2.17 -29.12 -35.11
CA GLU A 313 -1.78 -30.02 -36.20
C GLU A 313 -0.81 -31.09 -35.68
N LEU A 314 -1.19 -32.35 -35.91
CA LEU A 314 -0.40 -33.53 -35.56
C LEU A 314 0.63 -33.84 -36.66
N LEU A 315 1.62 -34.69 -36.37
CA LEU A 315 2.67 -35.07 -37.33
C LEU A 315 2.15 -35.69 -38.64
N ASN A 316 0.98 -36.32 -38.60
CA ASN A 316 0.33 -36.90 -39.78
C ASN A 316 -0.43 -35.86 -40.63
N GLY A 317 -0.43 -34.59 -40.23
CA GLY A 317 -1.14 -33.48 -40.89
C GLY A 317 -2.62 -33.36 -40.51
N GLU A 318 -3.13 -34.20 -39.61
CA GLU A 318 -4.49 -34.05 -39.09
C GLU A 318 -4.59 -32.85 -38.16
N THR A 319 -5.75 -32.17 -38.20
CA THR A 319 -6.00 -30.98 -37.38
C THR A 319 -7.20 -31.20 -36.46
N LEU A 320 -7.08 -30.74 -35.21
CA LEU A 320 -8.13 -30.83 -34.19
C LEU A 320 -8.41 -29.45 -33.61
N ASP A 321 -9.68 -29.17 -33.32
CA ASP A 321 -10.10 -27.93 -32.65
C ASP A 321 -9.73 -28.00 -31.17
N VAL A 322 -8.89 -27.07 -30.72
CA VAL A 322 -8.44 -26.98 -29.34
C VAL A 322 -9.49 -26.23 -28.52
N ILE A 323 -9.90 -26.83 -27.41
CA ILE A 323 -10.76 -26.21 -26.41
C ILE A 323 -9.92 -25.58 -25.30
N HIS A 324 -8.90 -26.31 -24.83
CA HIS A 324 -7.97 -25.82 -23.82
C HIS A 324 -6.63 -26.56 -23.92
N ARG A 325 -5.54 -25.88 -23.57
CA ARG A 325 -4.17 -26.42 -23.58
C ARG A 325 -3.51 -26.13 -22.24
N ALA A 326 -2.89 -27.15 -21.64
CA ALA A 326 -2.21 -27.03 -20.36
C ALA A 326 -0.93 -27.85 -20.32
N SER A 327 -0.04 -27.47 -19.41
CA SER A 327 1.20 -28.18 -19.15
C SER A 327 1.02 -29.49 -18.39
N THR A 328 -0.12 -29.67 -17.72
CA THR A 328 -0.43 -30.81 -16.84
C THR A 328 -1.94 -31.13 -16.83
N TYR A 329 -2.29 -32.35 -16.41
CA TYR A 329 -3.69 -32.76 -16.17
C TYR A 329 -4.41 -31.87 -15.15
N ILE A 330 -3.72 -31.44 -14.10
CA ILE A 330 -4.28 -30.54 -13.08
C ILE A 330 -4.79 -29.23 -13.73
N GLY A 331 -4.11 -28.75 -14.78
CA GLY A 331 -4.58 -27.59 -15.54
C GLY A 331 -5.89 -27.85 -16.29
N ILE A 332 -6.01 -29.03 -16.93
CA ILE A 332 -7.23 -29.44 -17.63
C ILE A 332 -8.39 -29.68 -16.65
N GLU A 333 -8.13 -30.38 -15.55
CA GLU A 333 -9.11 -30.63 -14.49
C GLU A 333 -9.69 -29.32 -13.97
N ARG A 334 -8.82 -28.36 -13.63
CA ARG A 334 -9.24 -27.03 -13.19
C ARG A 334 -10.11 -26.32 -14.22
N PHE A 335 -9.74 -26.37 -15.51
CA PHE A 335 -10.54 -25.77 -16.56
C PHE A 335 -11.93 -26.40 -16.67
N ILE A 336 -12.03 -27.73 -16.55
CA ILE A 336 -13.31 -28.46 -16.57
C ILE A 336 -14.16 -28.07 -15.35
N GLU A 337 -13.56 -28.01 -14.16
CA GLU A 337 -14.25 -27.59 -12.93
C GLU A 337 -14.80 -26.17 -13.02
N GLU A 338 -14.04 -25.23 -13.61
CA GLU A 338 -14.48 -23.85 -13.84
C GLU A 338 -15.61 -23.74 -14.87
N HIS A 339 -15.82 -24.78 -15.70
CA HIS A 339 -16.83 -24.82 -16.77
C HIS A 339 -17.78 -26.02 -16.62
N VAL A 340 -18.19 -26.34 -15.39
CA VAL A 340 -19.02 -27.52 -15.08
C VAL A 340 -20.30 -27.60 -15.92
N ASP A 341 -20.93 -26.46 -16.21
CA ASP A 341 -22.16 -26.39 -17.02
C ASP A 341 -21.95 -26.92 -18.45
N ARG A 342 -20.73 -26.80 -18.99
CA ARG A 342 -20.37 -27.27 -20.33
C ARG A 342 -20.03 -28.76 -20.35
N PHE A 343 -19.44 -29.28 -19.28
CA PHE A 343 -18.81 -30.61 -19.28
C PHE A 343 -19.56 -31.66 -18.45
N SER A 344 -20.53 -31.27 -17.62
CA SER A 344 -21.26 -32.17 -16.72
C SER A 344 -21.95 -33.35 -17.41
N GLU A 345 -22.44 -33.16 -18.64
CA GLU A 345 -23.10 -34.22 -19.45
C GLU A 345 -22.23 -34.72 -20.61
N ALA A 346 -21.02 -34.19 -20.77
CA ALA A 346 -20.16 -34.50 -21.91
C ALA A 346 -19.42 -35.84 -21.72
N ARG A 347 -19.32 -36.62 -22.80
CA ARG A 347 -18.48 -37.82 -22.84
C ARG A 347 -17.04 -37.42 -23.18
N ILE A 348 -16.15 -37.52 -22.21
CA ILE A 348 -14.74 -37.18 -22.35
C ILE A 348 -13.90 -38.45 -22.34
N THR A 349 -13.11 -38.67 -23.39
CA THR A 349 -12.18 -39.79 -23.49
C THR A 349 -10.75 -39.34 -23.22
N LEU A 350 -10.02 -40.09 -22.39
CA LEU A 350 -8.62 -39.85 -22.08
C LEU A 350 -7.71 -40.68 -22.98
N ILE A 351 -6.74 -40.04 -23.62
CA ILE A 351 -5.66 -40.65 -24.41
C ILE A 351 -4.34 -40.26 -23.74
N PRO A 352 -3.84 -41.07 -22.78
CA PRO A 352 -2.61 -40.77 -22.07
C PRO A 352 -1.38 -41.15 -22.90
N ILE A 353 -0.22 -40.59 -22.53
CA ILE A 353 1.06 -41.09 -23.05
C ILE A 353 1.25 -42.52 -22.54
N ASN A 354 1.53 -43.45 -23.45
CA ASN A 354 1.96 -44.80 -23.09
C ASN A 354 3.50 -44.85 -23.05
N SER A 355 4.10 -44.60 -21.89
CA SER A 355 5.55 -44.66 -21.72
C SER A 355 5.98 -45.08 -20.31
N GLU A 356 7.14 -45.73 -20.23
CA GLU A 356 7.82 -46.12 -18.99
C GLU A 356 8.74 -45.00 -18.46
N THR A 357 9.04 -43.97 -19.26
CA THR A 357 9.89 -42.85 -18.90
C THR A 357 9.11 -41.55 -18.80
N SER A 358 9.46 -40.70 -17.84
CA SER A 358 8.84 -39.39 -17.68
C SER A 358 9.27 -38.46 -18.84
N PRO A 359 8.32 -37.86 -19.59
CA PRO A 359 8.64 -36.87 -20.63
C PRO A 359 9.43 -35.67 -20.10
N GLU A 360 9.31 -35.36 -18.81
CA GLU A 360 9.97 -34.21 -18.19
C GLU A 360 11.48 -34.39 -18.00
N ASP A 361 11.97 -35.63 -18.02
CA ASP A 361 13.38 -35.93 -17.81
C ASP A 361 14.22 -35.83 -19.10
N GLU A 362 13.56 -35.66 -20.26
CA GLU A 362 14.22 -35.57 -21.55
C GLU A 362 15.08 -34.29 -21.66
N PRO A 363 16.26 -34.35 -22.31
CA PRO A 363 17.16 -33.19 -22.41
C PRO A 363 16.52 -31.94 -23.03
N TYR A 364 15.74 -32.11 -24.11
CA TYR A 364 15.05 -30.99 -24.78
C TYR A 364 13.93 -30.42 -23.92
N ALA A 365 13.18 -31.26 -23.20
CA ALA A 365 12.18 -30.82 -22.24
C ALA A 365 12.80 -29.96 -21.13
N ARG A 366 13.93 -30.39 -20.55
CA ARG A 366 14.65 -29.64 -19.52
C ARG A 366 15.20 -28.31 -20.02
N ALA A 367 15.80 -28.31 -21.21
CA ALA A 367 16.31 -27.09 -21.84
C ALA A 367 15.19 -26.09 -22.12
N HIS A 368 14.05 -26.58 -22.62
CA HIS A 368 12.87 -25.76 -22.89
C HIS A 368 12.26 -25.18 -21.61
N ALA A 369 12.15 -25.98 -20.55
CA ALA A 369 11.69 -25.49 -19.24
C ALA A 369 12.57 -24.34 -18.70
N GLU A 370 13.89 -24.46 -18.83
CA GLU A 370 14.82 -23.39 -18.44
C GLU A 370 14.69 -22.16 -19.34
N TYR A 371 14.51 -22.34 -20.65
CA TYR A 371 14.27 -21.25 -21.59
C TYR A 371 12.98 -20.48 -21.24
N SER A 372 11.86 -21.18 -21.03
CA SER A 372 10.59 -20.59 -20.62
C SER A 372 10.67 -19.86 -19.28
N ALA A 373 11.40 -20.41 -18.30
CA ALA A 373 11.63 -19.74 -17.01
C ALA A 373 12.39 -18.43 -17.18
N ARG A 374 13.47 -18.42 -17.98
CA ARG A 374 14.24 -17.20 -18.26
C ARG A 374 13.41 -16.15 -18.99
N LEU A 375 12.53 -16.55 -19.91
CA LEU A 375 11.61 -15.61 -20.58
C LEU A 375 10.71 -14.92 -19.56
N ALA A 376 10.08 -15.69 -18.66
CA ALA A 376 9.22 -15.15 -17.61
C ALA A 376 9.98 -14.21 -16.64
N GLU A 377 11.20 -14.59 -16.25
CA GLU A 377 12.07 -13.77 -15.37
C GLU A 377 12.58 -12.50 -16.05
N SER A 378 12.70 -12.50 -17.39
CA SER A 378 13.25 -11.39 -18.17
C SER A 378 12.22 -10.34 -18.61
N LEU A 379 10.93 -10.52 -18.28
CA LEU A 379 9.88 -9.58 -18.65
C LEU A 379 10.15 -8.20 -18.05
N GLU A 380 10.14 -7.16 -18.90
CA GLU A 380 10.29 -5.77 -18.44
C GLU A 380 9.12 -5.31 -17.55
N ASP A 381 7.94 -5.86 -17.79
CA ASP A 381 6.70 -5.56 -17.08
C ASP A 381 5.93 -6.86 -16.78
N PRO A 382 6.27 -7.54 -15.67
CA PRO A 382 5.78 -8.90 -15.39
C PRO A 382 4.29 -8.95 -15.10
N LEU A 383 3.66 -7.80 -14.80
CA LEU A 383 2.24 -7.72 -14.51
C LEU A 383 1.38 -7.32 -15.72
N LYS A 384 1.95 -7.23 -16.93
CA LYS A 384 1.15 -6.96 -18.13
C LYS A 384 0.63 -8.24 -18.77
N CYS A 385 -0.63 -8.18 -19.19
CA CYS A 385 -1.25 -9.24 -19.97
C CYS A 385 -0.54 -9.36 -21.33
N LEU A 386 -0.07 -10.57 -21.66
CA LEU A 386 0.58 -10.83 -22.96
C LEU A 386 -0.33 -10.57 -24.17
N HIS A 387 -1.66 -10.61 -24.00
CA HIS A 387 -2.62 -10.46 -25.10
C HIS A 387 -3.15 -9.04 -25.27
N CYS A 388 -3.70 -8.42 -24.21
CA CYS A 388 -4.29 -7.08 -24.33
C CYS A 388 -3.31 -5.95 -23.95
N GLY A 389 -2.21 -6.25 -23.26
CA GLY A 389 -1.24 -5.26 -22.78
C GLY A 389 -1.67 -4.50 -21.52
N ASP A 390 -2.90 -4.69 -21.04
CA ASP A 390 -3.37 -4.08 -19.79
C ASP A 390 -2.74 -4.77 -18.56
N PRO A 391 -2.63 -4.07 -17.42
CA PRO A 391 -2.15 -4.67 -16.17
C PRO A 391 -3.06 -5.80 -15.70
N VAL A 392 -2.48 -6.82 -15.09
CA VAL A 392 -3.14 -7.94 -14.42
C VAL A 392 -2.89 -7.81 -12.92
N SER A 393 -3.98 -7.78 -12.17
CA SER A 393 -4.01 -7.52 -10.71
C SER A 393 -4.96 -8.46 -10.00
N GLU A 394 -5.31 -9.55 -10.68
CA GLU A 394 -6.26 -10.55 -10.23
C GLU A 394 -5.51 -11.78 -9.74
N ASP A 395 -5.81 -12.21 -8.51
CA ASP A 395 -5.28 -13.46 -7.98
C ASP A 395 -5.73 -14.63 -8.86
N SER A 396 -4.91 -15.68 -8.90
CA SER A 396 -5.21 -16.88 -9.69
C SER A 396 -5.36 -16.60 -11.19
N SER A 397 -4.71 -15.55 -11.72
CA SER A 397 -4.58 -15.32 -13.16
C SER A 397 -3.65 -16.36 -13.81
N PRO A 398 -3.94 -16.84 -15.03
CA PRO A 398 -3.10 -17.81 -15.71
C PRO A 398 -1.71 -17.27 -16.06
N VAL A 399 -0.69 -18.08 -15.78
CA VAL A 399 0.62 -17.97 -16.40
C VAL A 399 0.59 -18.87 -17.63
N ILE A 400 0.88 -18.32 -18.81
CA ILE A 400 0.83 -19.03 -20.07
C ILE A 400 2.17 -19.00 -20.80
N GLU A 401 2.33 -19.96 -21.69
CA GLU A 401 3.32 -19.98 -22.75
C GLU A 401 2.59 -19.80 -24.10
N ILE A 402 2.96 -18.74 -24.83
CA ILE A 402 2.53 -18.49 -26.20
C ILE A 402 3.52 -19.18 -27.12
N GLU A 403 3.02 -20.20 -27.80
CA GLU A 403 3.77 -21.00 -28.76
C GLU A 403 2.81 -21.36 -29.90
N GLU A 404 2.68 -20.45 -30.86
CA GLU A 404 1.76 -20.52 -32.00
C GLU A 404 2.47 -20.07 -33.27
N ASP A 405 2.13 -20.68 -34.41
CA ASP A 405 2.76 -20.36 -35.69
C ASP A 405 2.55 -18.87 -36.05
N GLY A 406 3.64 -18.18 -36.41
CA GLY A 406 3.61 -16.75 -36.73
C GLY A 406 3.61 -15.80 -35.53
N MET A 407 3.64 -16.32 -34.31
CA MET A 407 3.75 -15.53 -33.08
C MET A 407 5.15 -15.66 -32.47
N GLU A 408 5.61 -14.60 -31.80
CA GLU A 408 6.85 -14.67 -30.99
C GLU A 408 6.62 -15.56 -29.77
N HIS A 409 7.60 -16.40 -29.45
CA HIS A 409 7.52 -17.24 -28.24
C HIS A 409 7.58 -16.33 -27.01
N ALA A 410 6.56 -16.41 -26.15
CA ALA A 410 6.48 -15.60 -24.94
C ALA A 410 5.98 -16.42 -23.76
N VAL A 411 6.41 -16.05 -22.55
CA VAL A 411 5.93 -16.65 -21.30
C VAL A 411 5.63 -15.52 -20.32
N GLY A 412 4.46 -15.56 -19.69
CA GLY A 412 3.98 -14.46 -18.85
C GLY A 412 2.54 -14.69 -18.40
N ILE A 413 1.89 -13.63 -17.94
CA ILE A 413 0.52 -13.72 -17.42
C ILE A 413 -0.50 -13.15 -18.39
N VAL A 414 -1.75 -13.57 -18.24
CA VAL A 414 -2.89 -13.02 -18.97
C VAL A 414 -4.10 -12.90 -18.06
N HIS A 415 -5.01 -11.97 -18.37
CA HIS A 415 -6.34 -12.00 -17.76
C HIS A 415 -7.06 -13.29 -18.13
N ARG A 416 -7.89 -13.81 -17.21
CA ARG A 416 -8.73 -14.99 -17.48
C ARG A 416 -9.59 -14.81 -18.73
N LYS A 417 -10.14 -13.61 -18.96
CA LYS A 417 -10.95 -13.28 -20.14
C LYS A 417 -10.15 -13.14 -21.44
N CYS A 418 -8.84 -12.95 -21.36
CA CYS A 418 -7.96 -12.80 -22.53
C CYS A 418 -7.36 -14.12 -23.00
N MET A 419 -7.58 -15.21 -22.26
CA MET A 419 -7.12 -16.56 -22.62
C MET A 419 -7.62 -16.97 -24.00
N ARG A 420 -6.69 -17.42 -24.85
CA ARG A 420 -6.96 -18.10 -26.11
C ARG A 420 -6.93 -19.60 -25.90
N THR A 421 -7.56 -20.35 -26.79
CA THR A 421 -7.64 -21.82 -26.66
C THR A 421 -6.29 -22.50 -26.86
N THR A 422 -5.38 -21.88 -27.63
CA THR A 422 -4.01 -22.36 -27.94
C THR A 422 -2.96 -21.94 -26.91
N ASP A 423 -3.30 -21.04 -25.97
CA ASP A 423 -2.41 -20.64 -24.89
C ASP A 423 -2.12 -21.84 -24.00
N ARG A 424 -0.84 -22.14 -23.78
CA ARG A 424 -0.45 -23.24 -22.90
C ARG A 424 -0.41 -22.78 -21.46
N VAL A 425 -1.40 -23.18 -20.66
CA VAL A 425 -1.43 -22.84 -19.24
C VAL A 425 -0.32 -23.57 -18.49
N LEU A 426 0.63 -22.82 -17.95
CA LEU A 426 1.75 -23.32 -17.15
C LEU A 426 1.39 -23.43 -15.66
N GLY A 427 0.54 -22.52 -15.18
CA GLY A 427 0.18 -22.40 -13.77
C GLY A 427 -0.69 -21.18 -13.51
N LEU A 428 -0.85 -20.83 -12.24
CA LEU A 428 -1.56 -19.63 -11.80
C LEU A 428 -0.66 -18.79 -10.91
N ILE A 429 -0.81 -17.48 -10.96
CA ILE A 429 -0.18 -16.59 -9.98
C ILE A 429 -0.94 -16.59 -8.66
N THR A 430 -0.23 -16.45 -7.55
CA THR A 430 -0.82 -16.28 -6.22
C THR A 430 -0.15 -15.12 -5.51
N HIS A 431 -0.89 -14.12 -5.06
CA HIS A 431 -0.31 -12.99 -4.32
C HIS A 431 -1.30 -12.39 -3.31
N ASP A 432 -0.85 -12.16 -2.07
CA ASP A 432 -1.70 -11.66 -0.96
C ASP A 432 -2.30 -10.28 -1.28
N LEU A 433 -1.48 -9.39 -1.84
CA LEU A 433 -1.93 -8.09 -2.35
C LEU A 433 -3.16 -8.18 -3.25
N PHE A 434 -3.20 -9.14 -4.20
CA PHE A 434 -4.35 -9.31 -5.11
C PHE A 434 -5.56 -9.92 -4.39
N ARG A 435 -5.32 -10.84 -3.43
CA ARG A 435 -6.37 -11.46 -2.62
C ARG A 435 -7.07 -10.47 -1.70
N GLU A 436 -6.32 -9.54 -1.13
CA GLU A 436 -6.84 -8.52 -0.21
C GLU A 436 -7.48 -7.34 -0.95
N ASN A 437 -7.07 -7.06 -2.19
CA ASN A 437 -7.54 -5.90 -2.96
C ASN A 437 -8.33 -6.29 -4.22
N LYS A 438 -9.36 -7.14 -4.05
CA LYS A 438 -10.14 -7.72 -5.17
C LYS A 438 -10.83 -6.70 -6.09
N LEU A 439 -11.06 -5.48 -5.61
CA LEU A 439 -11.68 -4.41 -6.40
C LEU A 439 -10.68 -3.70 -7.34
N LEU A 440 -9.37 -3.84 -7.11
CA LEU A 440 -8.33 -3.25 -7.94
C LEU A 440 -8.07 -4.09 -9.19
N LYS A 441 -9.09 -4.26 -10.04
CA LYS A 441 -8.96 -4.94 -11.33
C LYS A 441 -8.22 -4.06 -12.34
N ASN A 442 -7.37 -4.66 -13.16
CA ASN A 442 -6.47 -4.01 -14.12
C ASN A 442 -5.59 -2.89 -13.54
N PHE A 443 -5.36 -2.90 -12.23
CA PHE A 443 -4.53 -1.93 -11.56
C PHE A 443 -3.03 -2.17 -11.81
N ASP A 444 -2.34 -1.11 -12.24
CA ASP A 444 -0.89 -1.12 -12.46
C ASP A 444 -0.14 -0.85 -11.13
N TYR A 445 0.07 -1.92 -10.35
CA TYR A 445 0.79 -1.83 -9.08
C TYR A 445 2.22 -1.34 -9.24
N VAL A 446 2.91 -1.74 -10.31
CA VAL A 446 4.31 -1.34 -10.57
C VAL A 446 4.35 0.16 -10.81
N ARG A 447 3.57 0.67 -11.75
CA ARG A 447 3.51 2.10 -12.07
C ARG A 447 3.06 2.92 -10.86
N TRP A 448 2.05 2.45 -10.13
CA TRP A 448 1.61 3.13 -8.92
C TRP A 448 2.72 3.21 -7.87
N PHE A 449 3.39 2.09 -7.58
CA PHE A 449 4.51 2.01 -6.64
C PHE A 449 5.65 2.96 -7.02
N LEU A 450 5.90 3.16 -8.32
CA LEU A 450 6.94 4.06 -8.82
C LEU A 450 6.56 5.54 -8.76
N HIS A 451 5.30 5.89 -8.99
CA HIS A 451 4.88 7.30 -9.10
C HIS A 451 4.27 7.89 -7.83
N ALA A 452 3.54 7.10 -7.04
CA ALA A 452 2.88 7.57 -5.83
C ALA A 452 3.85 8.25 -4.84
N PRO A 453 5.06 7.73 -4.60
CA PRO A 453 5.93 8.29 -3.57
C PRO A 453 6.50 9.69 -3.86
N ARG A 454 6.49 10.12 -5.12
CA ARG A 454 6.90 11.48 -5.55
C ARG A 454 5.73 12.27 -6.15
N GLY A 455 4.53 11.72 -6.07
CA GLY A 455 3.31 12.30 -6.60
C GLY A 455 2.43 12.89 -5.50
N GLN A 456 1.24 13.32 -5.89
CA GLN A 456 0.19 13.78 -4.98
C GLN A 456 0.65 14.87 -4.00
N GLY A 457 1.53 15.77 -4.43
CA GLY A 457 2.08 16.83 -3.56
C GLY A 457 0.98 17.65 -2.86
N LEU A 458 -0.11 17.96 -3.56
CA LEU A 458 -1.26 18.65 -3.00
C LEU A 458 -1.97 17.82 -1.91
N PHE A 459 -2.31 16.57 -2.24
CA PHE A 459 -3.11 15.72 -1.34
C PHE A 459 -2.31 15.30 -0.10
N SER A 460 -1.00 15.11 -0.26
CA SER A 460 -0.08 14.85 0.86
C SER A 460 -0.03 16.04 1.81
N ALA A 461 0.07 17.27 1.29
CA ALA A 461 0.04 18.48 2.11
C ALA A 461 -1.34 18.71 2.77
N ALA A 462 -2.42 18.31 2.11
CA ALA A 462 -3.78 18.48 2.59
C ALA A 462 -4.31 17.30 3.42
N ALA A 463 -3.49 16.29 3.73
CA ALA A 463 -3.92 15.05 4.41
C ALA A 463 -4.60 15.33 5.77
N HIS A 464 -4.18 16.39 6.47
CA HIS A 464 -4.74 16.83 7.75
C HIS A 464 -6.16 17.42 7.65
N ILE A 465 -6.60 17.80 6.44
CA ILE A 465 -7.89 18.47 6.17
C ILE A 465 -8.96 17.46 5.69
N SER A 466 -8.61 16.18 5.58
CA SER A 466 -9.36 15.10 4.92
C SER A 466 -10.80 14.82 5.39
N ASN A 467 -11.24 15.40 6.53
CA ASN A 467 -12.57 15.17 7.10
C ASN A 467 -13.61 16.25 6.72
N ARG A 468 -13.32 17.12 5.73
CA ARG A 468 -14.23 18.15 5.25
C ARG A 468 -14.25 18.21 3.73
N VAL A 469 -15.25 18.86 3.17
CA VAL A 469 -15.28 19.21 1.74
C VAL A 469 -14.31 20.36 1.50
N PHE A 470 -13.34 20.15 0.61
CA PHE A 470 -12.30 21.13 0.36
C PHE A 470 -12.15 21.44 -1.14
N PRO A 471 -12.38 22.67 -1.60
CA PRO A 471 -12.15 23.04 -2.99
C PRO A 471 -10.64 23.13 -3.25
N ILE A 472 -10.17 22.47 -4.32
CA ILE A 472 -8.80 22.58 -4.80
C ILE A 472 -8.75 23.40 -6.07
N ALA A 473 -7.77 24.29 -6.17
CA ALA A 473 -7.63 25.19 -7.30
C ALA A 473 -6.78 24.56 -8.41
N TRP A 474 -7.43 24.15 -9.48
CA TRP A 474 -6.80 23.64 -10.70
C TRP A 474 -6.58 24.76 -11.72
N LYS A 475 -5.31 25.04 -12.00
CA LYS A 475 -4.90 26.04 -13.00
C LYS A 475 -4.83 25.41 -14.39
N SER A 476 -5.81 25.72 -15.24
CA SER A 476 -6.05 25.05 -16.53
C SER A 476 -5.05 25.41 -17.64
N ASP A 477 -4.32 26.51 -17.52
CA ASP A 477 -3.34 27.03 -18.48
C ASP A 477 -1.88 26.75 -18.08
N TYR A 478 -1.67 25.95 -17.04
CA TYR A 478 -0.34 25.54 -16.60
C TYR A 478 0.42 24.86 -17.75
N ASN A 479 1.62 25.36 -18.05
CA ASN A 479 2.52 24.74 -19.01
C ASN A 479 3.97 24.98 -18.60
N ARG A 480 4.83 23.97 -18.85
CA ARG A 480 6.28 24.02 -18.58
C ARG A 480 7.12 24.16 -19.83
N ILE A 481 6.56 24.75 -20.89
CA ILE A 481 7.28 24.91 -22.16
C ILE A 481 8.47 25.87 -21.97
N SER A 482 8.34 26.86 -21.09
CA SER A 482 9.41 27.81 -20.78
C SER A 482 10.54 27.15 -19.99
N LYS A 483 11.77 27.22 -20.55
CA LYS A 483 13.00 26.76 -19.89
C LYS A 483 13.80 27.93 -19.33
N GLY A 484 13.15 28.76 -18.50
CA GLY A 484 13.78 29.91 -17.86
C GLY A 484 15.10 29.55 -17.15
N SER A 485 16.08 30.46 -17.14
CA SER A 485 17.38 30.24 -16.46
C SER A 485 17.46 30.94 -15.10
N TRP A 486 16.36 31.54 -14.67
CA TRP A 486 16.24 32.29 -13.43
C TRP A 486 15.06 31.80 -12.61
N CYS A 487 15.13 31.98 -11.30
CA CYS A 487 14.08 31.70 -10.34
C CYS A 487 14.05 32.82 -9.29
N VAL A 488 12.99 32.88 -8.49
CA VAL A 488 12.84 33.90 -7.45
C VAL A 488 13.10 33.26 -6.09
N LYS A 489 14.09 33.81 -5.38
CA LYS A 489 14.48 33.43 -4.03
C LYS A 489 13.89 34.42 -3.03
N ILE A 490 13.12 33.91 -2.07
CA ILE A 490 12.59 34.66 -0.93
C ILE A 490 13.51 34.42 0.26
N MET A 491 14.05 35.49 0.83
CA MET A 491 14.83 35.47 2.07
C MET A 491 13.88 35.55 3.26
N LEU A 492 14.16 34.79 4.30
CA LEU A 492 13.42 34.80 5.56
C LEU A 492 14.22 35.50 6.66
N GLU A 493 13.55 35.93 7.74
CA GLU A 493 14.17 36.69 8.83
C GLU A 493 15.19 35.89 9.66
N ASP A 494 15.05 34.56 9.69
CA ASP A 494 15.97 33.63 10.35
C ASP A 494 17.25 33.37 9.53
N GLY A 495 17.38 34.01 8.36
CA GLY A 495 18.49 33.83 7.43
C GLY A 495 18.34 32.65 6.48
N SER A 496 17.29 31.85 6.62
CA SER A 496 16.96 30.80 5.66
C SER A 496 16.36 31.39 4.38
N ALA A 497 16.17 30.55 3.37
CA ALA A 497 15.59 30.96 2.10
C ALA A 497 14.57 29.95 1.60
N ARG A 498 13.62 30.45 0.81
CA ARG A 498 12.64 29.68 0.05
C ARG A 498 12.64 30.12 -1.40
N TYR A 499 12.06 29.31 -2.27
CA TYR A 499 11.94 29.59 -3.68
C TYR A 499 10.46 29.60 -4.07
N VAL A 500 10.11 30.44 -5.04
CA VAL A 500 8.74 30.48 -5.55
C VAL A 500 8.42 29.15 -6.23
N HIS A 501 7.33 28.53 -5.80
CA HIS A 501 6.87 27.24 -6.31
C HIS A 501 5.58 27.38 -7.11
N GLU A 502 5.43 26.54 -8.13
CA GLU A 502 4.17 26.27 -8.78
C GLU A 502 4.01 24.75 -8.91
N ARG A 503 2.91 24.22 -8.36
CA ARG A 503 2.66 22.77 -8.29
C ARG A 503 3.84 22.00 -7.64
N GLY A 504 4.34 22.53 -6.51
CA GLY A 504 5.41 21.90 -5.73
C GLY A 504 6.81 21.94 -6.34
N LYS A 505 7.05 22.70 -7.43
CA LYS A 505 8.41 22.83 -7.99
C LYS A 505 8.82 24.27 -8.22
N VAL A 506 10.12 24.50 -8.22
CA VAL A 506 10.72 25.82 -8.40
C VAL A 506 10.37 26.36 -9.79
N VAL A 507 9.74 27.54 -9.82
CA VAL A 507 9.33 28.15 -11.09
C VAL A 507 10.55 28.75 -11.79
N ARG A 508 10.59 28.54 -13.10
CA ARG A 508 11.67 29.01 -13.97
C ARG A 508 11.16 30.14 -14.86
N TYR A 509 11.90 31.24 -14.86
CA TYR A 509 11.58 32.47 -15.57
C TYR A 509 12.75 32.90 -16.46
N SER A 510 12.46 33.79 -17.42
CA SER A 510 13.51 34.66 -17.97
C SER A 510 14.04 35.60 -16.88
N GLU A 511 15.20 36.22 -17.12
CA GLU A 511 15.78 37.18 -16.18
C GLU A 511 14.84 38.35 -15.90
N THR A 512 14.26 38.91 -16.95
CA THR A 512 13.34 40.05 -16.86
C THR A 512 12.08 39.72 -16.06
N GLU A 513 11.49 38.54 -16.30
CA GLU A 513 10.32 38.07 -15.55
C GLU A 513 10.68 37.80 -14.08
N ALA A 514 11.81 37.15 -13.80
CA ALA A 514 12.24 36.88 -12.42
C ALA A 514 12.45 38.18 -11.62
N CYS A 515 13.09 39.18 -12.23
CA CYS A 515 13.27 40.49 -11.62
C CYS A 515 11.93 41.17 -11.35
N ALA A 516 11.03 41.20 -12.35
CA ALA A 516 9.71 41.80 -12.19
C ALA A 516 8.88 41.12 -11.08
N ILE A 517 8.93 39.80 -10.97
CA ILE A 517 8.24 39.03 -9.93
C ILE A 517 8.88 39.27 -8.56
N ALA A 518 10.21 39.32 -8.46
CA ALA A 518 10.90 39.65 -7.22
C ALA A 518 10.54 41.06 -6.73
N ASP A 519 10.51 42.05 -7.63
CA ASP A 519 10.09 43.41 -7.32
C ASP A 519 8.63 43.45 -6.86
N HIS A 520 7.75 42.69 -7.51
CA HIS A 520 6.35 42.57 -7.11
C HIS A 520 6.20 42.02 -5.68
N PHE A 521 6.93 40.94 -5.36
CA PHE A 521 6.93 40.39 -4.00
C PHE A 521 7.46 41.40 -2.98
N ASN A 522 8.54 42.12 -3.28
CA ASN A 522 9.07 43.14 -2.37
C ASN A 522 8.06 44.25 -2.08
N VAL A 523 7.35 44.74 -3.11
CA VAL A 523 6.26 45.72 -2.93
C VAL A 523 5.16 45.16 -2.05
N GLN A 524 4.75 43.91 -2.25
CA GLN A 524 3.73 43.25 -1.40
C GLN A 524 4.20 43.06 0.05
N PHE A 525 5.47 42.69 0.26
CA PHE A 525 6.04 42.52 1.59
C PHE A 525 6.07 43.85 2.36
N ASP A 526 6.42 44.96 1.69
CA ASP A 526 6.44 46.29 2.29
C ASP A 526 5.02 46.80 2.61
N ASP A 527 4.06 46.64 1.69
CA ASP A 527 2.66 47.00 1.91
C ASP A 527 2.05 46.20 3.08
N ALA A 528 2.26 44.88 3.12
CA ALA A 528 1.79 44.00 4.18
C ALA A 528 2.41 44.36 5.55
N ARG A 529 3.71 44.68 5.60
CA ARG A 529 4.37 45.18 6.81
C ARG A 529 3.76 46.50 7.28
N SER A 530 3.45 47.42 6.37
CA SER A 530 2.81 48.70 6.72
C SER A 530 1.41 48.51 7.31
N LYS A 531 0.69 47.49 6.86
CA LYS A 531 -0.63 47.06 7.36
C LYS A 531 -0.57 46.19 8.61
N LYS A 532 0.64 45.91 9.13
CA LYS A 532 0.89 45.01 10.28
C LYS A 532 0.39 43.57 10.08
N ASP A 533 0.38 43.10 8.84
CA ASP A 533 0.02 41.72 8.49
C ASP A 533 1.06 41.13 7.52
N PRO A 534 2.33 40.97 7.94
CA PRO A 534 3.44 40.64 7.04
C PRO A 534 3.28 39.25 6.39
N TRP A 535 3.88 39.09 5.22
CA TRP A 535 4.02 37.77 4.60
C TRP A 535 5.03 36.90 5.36
N CYS A 536 4.72 35.62 5.49
CA CYS A 536 5.53 34.65 6.23
C CYS A 536 5.36 33.23 5.70
N TYR A 537 6.24 32.35 6.15
CA TYR A 537 6.10 30.90 6.06
C TYR A 537 5.85 30.31 7.44
N THR A 538 5.03 29.28 7.57
CA THR A 538 5.01 28.48 8.81
C THR A 538 6.25 27.58 8.89
N SER A 539 6.76 27.35 10.09
CA SER A 539 8.07 26.71 10.29
C SER A 539 8.12 25.22 9.94
N GLU A 540 6.98 24.51 9.95
CA GLU A 540 6.93 23.05 9.70
C GLU A 540 6.19 22.71 8.40
N GLN A 541 4.99 23.25 8.19
CA GLN A 541 4.16 23.00 7.00
C GLN A 541 4.57 23.83 5.79
N GLU A 542 5.45 24.82 5.98
CA GLU A 542 5.90 25.75 4.94
C GLU A 542 4.74 26.46 4.22
N ALA A 543 3.63 26.70 4.91
CA ALA A 543 2.49 27.40 4.35
C ALA A 543 2.84 28.89 4.13
N PHE A 544 2.69 29.37 2.90
CA PHE A 544 2.98 30.75 2.52
C PHE A 544 1.72 31.62 2.54
N GLY A 545 1.74 32.70 3.30
CA GLY A 545 0.61 33.62 3.43
C GLY A 545 0.93 34.86 4.24
N THR A 546 -0.05 35.75 4.40
CA THR A 546 0.05 36.81 5.42
C THR A 546 -0.01 36.19 6.81
N TYR A 547 0.51 36.89 7.81
CA TYR A 547 0.58 36.43 9.19
C TYR A 547 -0.79 35.97 9.69
N SER A 548 -1.84 36.77 9.46
CA SER A 548 -3.22 36.47 9.83
C SER A 548 -3.76 35.20 9.18
N THR A 549 -3.38 34.92 7.94
CA THR A 549 -3.77 33.70 7.21
C THR A 549 -2.97 32.50 7.69
N ALA A 550 -1.66 32.66 7.92
CA ALA A 550 -0.78 31.61 8.42
C ALA A 550 -1.22 31.12 9.82
N LEU A 551 -1.68 32.02 10.69
CA LEU A 551 -2.25 31.66 12.00
C LEU A 551 -3.47 30.72 11.91
N GLN A 552 -4.20 30.72 10.80
CA GLN A 552 -5.39 29.86 10.63
C GLN A 552 -5.03 28.41 10.28
N VAL A 553 -3.82 28.18 9.75
CA VAL A 553 -3.36 26.88 9.26
C VAL A 553 -2.22 26.28 10.06
N MET A 554 -1.56 27.08 10.91
CA MET A 554 -0.45 26.62 11.73
C MET A 554 -0.90 25.71 12.87
N THR A 555 -0.05 24.74 13.21
CA THR A 555 -0.19 23.92 14.42
C THR A 555 0.26 24.66 15.68
N ALA A 556 -0.09 24.15 16.85
CA ALA A 556 0.22 24.80 18.13
C ALA A 556 1.72 25.01 18.40
N ASP A 557 2.58 24.18 17.80
CA ASP A 557 4.03 24.20 17.98
C ASP A 557 4.77 24.93 16.83
N GLU A 558 4.05 25.42 15.81
CA GLU A 558 4.65 26.14 14.69
C GLU A 558 4.87 27.62 14.99
N THR A 559 5.88 28.18 14.34
CA THR A 559 6.10 29.64 14.33
C THR A 559 6.00 30.17 12.91
N CYS A 560 5.63 31.44 12.76
CA CYS A 560 5.68 32.13 11.48
C CYS A 560 7.06 32.78 11.32
N ILE A 561 7.73 32.50 10.21
CA ILE A 561 9.03 33.08 9.85
C ILE A 561 8.79 34.13 8.76
N MET A 562 9.05 35.40 9.07
CA MET A 562 8.69 36.51 8.18
C MET A 562 9.54 36.55 6.90
N CYS A 563 8.91 36.92 5.79
CA CYS A 563 9.59 37.21 4.54
C CYS A 563 10.32 38.56 4.62
N SER A 564 11.64 38.54 4.40
CA SER A 564 12.46 39.75 4.45
C SER A 564 12.52 40.45 3.09
N SER A 565 12.90 39.72 2.03
CA SER A 565 13.01 40.22 0.66
C SER A 565 12.90 39.09 -0.38
N ALA A 566 12.66 39.46 -1.63
CA ALA A 566 12.72 38.58 -2.79
C ALA A 566 13.80 39.04 -3.78
N THR A 567 14.51 38.10 -4.40
CA THR A 567 15.59 38.38 -5.37
C THR A 567 15.55 37.39 -6.53
N ALA A 568 15.86 37.88 -7.73
CA ALA A 568 16.08 37.01 -8.89
C ALA A 568 17.46 36.36 -8.78
N VAL A 569 17.52 35.03 -8.91
CA VAL A 569 18.78 34.27 -8.89
C VAL A 569 18.82 33.24 -10.01
N ARG A 570 20.03 32.87 -10.43
CA ARG A 570 20.21 31.81 -11.44
C ARG A 570 19.65 30.48 -10.92
N TYR A 571 18.80 29.87 -11.72
CA TYR A 571 18.33 28.52 -11.47
C TYR A 571 19.49 27.53 -11.63
N THR A 572 19.54 26.52 -10.77
CA THR A 572 20.46 25.39 -10.89
C THR A 572 19.71 24.09 -10.59
N GLN A 573 20.22 22.96 -11.10
CA GLN A 573 19.63 21.67 -10.76
C GLN A 573 19.71 21.35 -9.26
N ALA A 574 20.72 21.89 -8.57
CA ALA A 574 20.83 21.76 -7.12
C ALA A 574 19.66 22.47 -6.41
N ILE A 575 19.25 23.65 -6.88
CA ILE A 575 18.07 24.36 -6.34
C ILE A 575 16.81 23.52 -6.56
N GLU A 576 16.56 23.04 -7.78
CA GLU A 576 15.38 22.20 -8.06
C GLU A 576 15.30 20.97 -7.15
N ASN A 577 16.40 20.21 -7.06
CA ASN A 577 16.46 18.98 -6.28
C ASN A 577 16.33 19.22 -4.76
N THR A 578 16.67 20.42 -4.28
CA THR A 578 16.65 20.75 -2.85
C THR A 578 15.31 21.32 -2.42
N TYR A 579 14.69 22.16 -3.26
CA TYR A 579 13.53 22.97 -2.85
C TYR A 579 12.20 22.51 -3.47
N SER A 580 12.21 21.65 -4.49
CA SER A 580 10.96 21.08 -5.02
C SER A 580 10.44 19.97 -4.11
N SER A 581 9.16 20.00 -3.79
CA SER A 581 8.50 19.07 -2.87
C SER A 581 7.88 17.85 -3.55
N SER A 582 7.56 17.92 -4.84
CA SER A 582 6.90 16.82 -5.57
C SER A 582 7.23 16.78 -7.06
N GLU A 583 7.28 15.58 -7.66
CA GLU A 583 7.38 15.42 -9.13
C GLU A 583 6.02 15.63 -9.82
N ASN A 584 4.95 15.15 -9.21
CA ASN A 584 3.57 15.40 -9.65
C ASN A 584 2.80 16.00 -8.46
N PHE A 585 2.00 17.03 -8.73
CA PHE A 585 1.27 17.74 -7.69
C PHE A 585 -0.11 17.12 -7.44
N TYR A 586 -0.78 16.64 -8.49
CA TYR A 586 -2.07 15.95 -8.37
C TYR A 586 -1.93 14.43 -8.51
N ALA A 587 -1.16 13.99 -9.51
CA ALA A 587 -1.05 12.58 -9.86
C ALA A 587 0.00 11.83 -9.00
N PRO A 588 -0.03 10.49 -8.89
CA PRO A 588 -0.99 9.61 -9.54
C PRO A 588 -2.37 9.60 -8.86
N LEU A 589 -3.43 9.31 -9.61
CA LEU A 589 -4.78 9.08 -9.06
C LEU A 589 -5.42 7.89 -9.77
N VAL A 590 -6.27 7.16 -9.04
CA VAL A 590 -7.04 6.04 -9.60
C VAL A 590 -8.39 6.53 -10.08
N ILE A 591 -8.79 6.06 -11.26
CA ILE A 591 -10.10 6.29 -11.86
C ILE A 591 -10.79 4.94 -12.12
N LEU A 592 -12.11 4.92 -11.96
CA LEU A 592 -12.93 3.75 -12.29
C LEU A 592 -13.45 3.87 -13.73
N LEU A 593 -13.27 2.80 -14.49
CA LEU A 593 -13.75 2.66 -15.86
C LEU A 593 -14.79 1.54 -15.92
N GLU A 594 -15.88 1.75 -16.64
CA GLU A 594 -16.84 0.68 -16.89
C GLU A 594 -16.17 -0.44 -17.70
N GLU A 595 -16.34 -1.69 -17.28
CA GLU A 595 -15.56 -2.82 -17.80
C GLU A 595 -15.78 -3.10 -19.30
N GLU A 596 -17.01 -2.88 -19.81
CA GLU A 596 -17.33 -3.14 -21.22
C GLU A 596 -16.93 -1.98 -22.15
N SER A 597 -17.21 -0.72 -21.77
CA SER A 597 -16.95 0.44 -22.63
C SER A 597 -15.55 1.03 -22.48
N GLY A 598 -14.88 0.77 -21.36
CA GLY A 598 -13.61 1.39 -21.00
C GLY A 598 -13.71 2.89 -20.70
N LEU A 599 -14.91 3.44 -20.56
CA LEU A 599 -15.14 4.86 -20.29
C LEU A 599 -15.18 5.15 -18.78
N PRO A 600 -14.75 6.36 -18.35
CA PRO A 600 -14.88 6.79 -16.98
C PRO A 600 -16.32 6.72 -16.47
N ILE A 601 -16.51 6.15 -15.28
CA ILE A 601 -17.84 6.10 -14.68
C ILE A 601 -18.16 7.46 -14.04
N SER A 602 -19.34 7.99 -14.36
CA SER A 602 -19.84 9.25 -13.81
C SER A 602 -21.08 9.02 -12.95
N PHE A 603 -21.17 9.76 -11.84
CA PHE A 603 -22.26 9.68 -10.88
C PHE A 603 -22.72 11.10 -10.53
N ALA A 604 -24.02 11.37 -10.60
CA ALA A 604 -24.59 12.69 -10.29
C ALA A 604 -23.83 13.86 -10.99
N SER A 605 -23.46 13.65 -12.27
CA SER A 605 -22.65 14.59 -13.06
C SER A 605 -21.25 14.87 -12.51
N ALA A 606 -20.63 13.91 -11.82
CA ALA A 606 -19.24 13.98 -11.37
C ALA A 606 -18.48 12.67 -11.59
N ILE A 607 -17.18 12.74 -11.82
CA ILE A 607 -16.27 11.59 -11.84
C ILE A 607 -15.45 11.58 -10.55
N PHE A 608 -15.33 10.40 -9.95
CA PHE A 608 -14.60 10.20 -8.71
C PHE A 608 -13.19 9.67 -8.99
N LEU A 609 -12.20 10.30 -8.37
CA LEU A 609 -10.80 9.91 -8.38
C LEU A 609 -10.37 9.52 -6.96
N ILE A 610 -9.40 8.64 -6.85
CA ILE A 610 -8.94 8.11 -5.56
C ILE A 610 -7.43 8.32 -5.42
N THR A 611 -7.00 8.87 -4.29
CA THR A 611 -5.58 9.04 -3.97
C THR A 611 -4.94 7.76 -3.47
N ASN A 612 -5.67 6.91 -2.73
CA ASN A 612 -5.13 5.65 -2.22
C ASN A 612 -5.96 4.44 -2.70
N PRO A 613 -5.47 3.69 -3.71
CA PRO A 613 -6.18 2.54 -4.26
C PRO A 613 -6.45 1.43 -3.23
N LEU A 614 -5.56 1.26 -2.25
CA LEU A 614 -5.75 0.24 -1.21
C LEU A 614 -6.94 0.55 -0.29
N ARG A 615 -7.50 1.76 -0.38
CA ARG A 615 -8.72 2.18 0.32
C ARG A 615 -9.97 2.13 -0.56
N LEU A 616 -9.89 1.62 -1.79
CA LEU A 616 -11.01 1.60 -2.74
C LEU A 616 -12.28 0.96 -2.14
N GLU A 617 -12.15 -0.16 -1.42
CA GLU A 617 -13.29 -0.84 -0.80
C GLU A 617 -14.06 0.07 0.16
N ARG A 618 -13.35 0.86 0.97
CA ARG A 618 -13.97 1.82 1.88
C ARG A 618 -14.81 2.86 1.14
N PHE A 619 -14.34 3.35 0.01
CA PHE A 619 -15.07 4.33 -0.80
C PHE A 619 -16.29 3.70 -1.47
N VAL A 620 -16.11 2.54 -2.11
CA VAL A 620 -17.19 1.81 -2.78
C VAL A 620 -18.30 1.43 -1.79
N ASP A 621 -17.96 0.96 -0.58
CA ASP A 621 -18.95 0.66 0.46
C ASP A 621 -19.70 1.90 0.95
N ASN A 622 -19.01 3.05 1.04
CA ASN A 622 -19.66 4.30 1.38
C ASN A 622 -20.66 4.74 0.29
N TRP A 623 -20.24 4.70 -0.98
CA TRP A 623 -21.09 5.08 -2.10
C TRP A 623 -22.30 4.16 -2.23
N ARG A 624 -22.13 2.85 -2.02
CA ARG A 624 -23.24 1.89 -1.97
C ARG A 624 -24.25 2.24 -0.87
N ARG A 625 -23.78 2.60 0.33
CA ARG A 625 -24.66 3.04 1.44
C ARG A 625 -25.34 4.38 1.17
N ALA A 626 -24.77 5.21 0.31
CA ALA A 626 -25.37 6.44 -0.18
C ALA A 626 -26.35 6.22 -1.35
N GLY A 627 -26.61 4.97 -1.73
CA GLY A 627 -27.55 4.61 -2.81
C GLY A 627 -26.93 4.61 -4.20
N ILE A 628 -25.59 4.66 -4.32
CA ILE A 628 -24.89 4.57 -5.61
C ILE A 628 -24.51 3.11 -5.87
N ASP A 629 -25.11 2.52 -6.90
CA ASP A 629 -24.72 1.19 -7.38
C ASP A 629 -23.74 1.32 -8.55
N LEU A 630 -22.59 0.65 -8.45
CA LEU A 630 -21.54 0.72 -9.47
C LEU A 630 -21.75 -0.41 -10.48
N PRO A 631 -21.65 -0.15 -11.80
CA PRO A 631 -21.57 -1.22 -12.79
C PRO A 631 -20.28 -2.03 -12.60
N ALA A 632 -20.14 -3.14 -13.33
CA ALA A 632 -18.86 -3.84 -13.41
C ALA A 632 -17.78 -2.86 -13.90
N PHE A 633 -16.67 -2.79 -13.16
CA PHE A 633 -15.64 -1.79 -13.41
C PHE A 633 -14.23 -2.39 -13.34
N VAL A 634 -13.32 -1.72 -14.01
CA VAL A 634 -11.88 -1.86 -13.89
C VAL A 634 -11.27 -0.55 -13.42
N THR A 635 -10.00 -0.58 -13.03
CA THR A 635 -9.28 0.62 -12.58
C THR A 635 -8.24 1.03 -13.60
N SER A 636 -7.95 2.32 -13.64
CA SER A 636 -6.83 2.88 -14.39
C SER A 636 -6.15 3.96 -13.58
N THR A 637 -4.90 4.27 -13.93
CA THR A 637 -4.07 5.23 -13.22
C THR A 637 -3.84 6.46 -14.09
N ILE A 638 -4.26 7.63 -13.61
CA ILE A 638 -3.79 8.93 -14.08
C ILE A 638 -2.40 9.10 -13.48
N GLY A 639 -1.33 8.87 -14.24
CA GLY A 639 0.04 8.73 -13.71
C GLY A 639 0.87 10.01 -13.66
N SER A 640 0.42 11.09 -14.31
CA SER A 640 1.14 12.37 -14.34
C SER A 640 0.21 13.58 -14.29
N ASP A 641 0.75 14.74 -13.90
CA ASP A 641 -0.01 16.00 -13.92
C ASP A 641 -0.48 16.39 -15.34
N ASP A 642 0.28 16.03 -16.38
CA ASP A 642 -0.13 16.28 -17.77
C ASP A 642 -1.34 15.42 -18.18
N GLU A 643 -1.39 14.17 -17.73
CA GLU A 643 -2.56 13.30 -17.90
C GLU A 643 -3.75 13.84 -17.10
N PHE A 644 -3.53 14.27 -15.86
CA PHE A 644 -4.54 14.89 -15.01
C PHE A 644 -5.12 16.17 -15.65
N ASP A 645 -4.27 17.08 -16.15
CA ASP A 645 -4.71 18.31 -16.79
C ASP A 645 -5.55 18.06 -18.04
N LYS A 646 -5.14 17.09 -18.88
CA LYS A 646 -5.92 16.69 -20.07
C LYS A 646 -7.26 16.10 -19.68
N PHE A 647 -7.26 15.24 -18.66
CA PHE A 647 -8.47 14.59 -18.15
C PHE A 647 -9.46 15.61 -17.58
N VAL A 648 -9.02 16.44 -16.62
CA VAL A 648 -9.89 17.43 -15.97
C VAL A 648 -10.43 18.44 -16.97
N ARG A 649 -9.61 18.88 -17.95
CA ARG A 649 -10.07 19.77 -19.01
C ARG A 649 -11.21 19.15 -19.81
N LYS A 650 -11.02 17.93 -20.32
CA LYS A 650 -12.04 17.21 -21.08
C LYS A 650 -13.35 17.06 -20.28
N VAL A 651 -13.24 16.60 -19.03
CA VAL A 651 -14.41 16.33 -18.18
C VAL A 651 -15.17 17.62 -17.84
N LYS A 652 -14.47 18.71 -17.54
CA LYS A 652 -15.11 20.00 -17.26
C LYS A 652 -15.71 20.64 -18.51
N ASP A 653 -15.11 20.46 -19.70
CA ASP A 653 -15.68 20.92 -20.97
C ASP A 653 -17.04 20.23 -21.26
N ASP A 654 -17.20 18.98 -20.81
CA ASP A 654 -18.46 18.23 -20.88
C ASP A 654 -19.48 18.60 -19.77
N GLY A 655 -19.16 19.58 -18.92
CA GLY A 655 -20.01 20.03 -17.81
C GLY A 655 -20.05 19.07 -16.61
N VAL A 656 -19.09 18.15 -16.52
CA VAL A 656 -18.99 17.14 -15.46
C VAL A 656 -17.98 17.59 -14.38
N GLY A 657 -18.34 17.40 -13.11
CA GLY A 657 -17.48 17.67 -11.97
C GLY A 657 -16.38 16.62 -11.78
N VAL A 658 -15.32 16.97 -11.07
CA VAL A 658 -14.29 16.01 -10.66
C VAL A 658 -14.12 16.10 -9.14
N LEU A 659 -14.27 14.97 -8.47
CA LEU A 659 -14.12 14.84 -7.03
C LEU A 659 -12.98 13.86 -6.72
N VAL A 660 -12.16 14.16 -5.71
CA VAL A 660 -11.08 13.26 -5.25
C VAL A 660 -11.36 12.81 -3.83
N ASP A 661 -11.28 11.51 -3.57
CA ASP A 661 -11.62 10.84 -2.31
C ASP A 661 -13.00 11.24 -1.71
N PRO A 662 -14.09 11.26 -2.50
CA PRO A 662 -15.39 11.69 -2.01
C PRO A 662 -15.99 10.70 -1.00
N MET A 663 -16.46 11.21 0.14
CA MET A 663 -17.29 10.50 1.10
C MET A 663 -18.66 11.13 1.15
N LEU A 664 -19.71 10.31 1.05
CA LEU A 664 -21.10 10.74 1.00
C LEU A 664 -21.84 10.33 2.29
N ASN A 665 -22.83 11.13 2.69
CA ASN A 665 -23.82 10.69 3.67
C ASN A 665 -24.85 9.75 2.99
N MET A 666 -25.77 9.19 3.78
CA MET A 666 -26.80 8.28 3.27
C MET A 666 -27.81 8.95 2.32
N SER A 667 -27.88 10.28 2.28
CA SER A 667 -28.69 11.03 1.31
C SER A 667 -27.93 11.33 0.01
N GLY A 668 -26.67 10.92 -0.14
CA GLY A 668 -25.84 11.15 -1.32
C GLY A 668 -25.14 12.51 -1.36
N GLU A 669 -25.17 13.28 -0.27
CA GLU A 669 -24.51 14.57 -0.17
C GLU A 669 -23.04 14.41 0.24
N LEU A 670 -22.17 15.22 -0.36
CA LEU A 670 -20.73 15.20 -0.10
C LEU A 670 -20.43 15.68 1.33
N THR A 671 -19.82 14.81 2.13
CA THR A 671 -19.42 15.09 3.52
C THR A 671 -17.94 15.44 3.63
N SER A 672 -17.09 14.77 2.84
CA SER A 672 -15.67 15.07 2.76
C SER A 672 -15.09 14.69 1.40
N GLY A 673 -13.91 15.22 1.09
CA GLY A 673 -13.21 15.00 -0.17
C GLY A 673 -12.84 16.32 -0.85
N PHE A 674 -12.09 16.23 -1.93
CA PHE A 674 -11.60 17.38 -2.68
C PHE A 674 -12.46 17.66 -3.91
N VAL A 675 -12.88 18.91 -4.07
CA VAL A 675 -13.63 19.37 -5.25
C VAL A 675 -12.68 20.08 -6.19
N VAL A 676 -12.49 19.55 -7.40
CA VAL A 676 -11.59 20.18 -8.38
C VAL A 676 -12.27 21.36 -9.04
N GLU A 677 -11.78 22.57 -8.76
CA GLU A 677 -12.33 23.82 -9.27
C GLU A 677 -11.34 24.57 -10.15
N ASN A 678 -11.82 25.31 -11.15
CA ASN A 678 -10.93 26.14 -11.95
C ASN A 678 -10.41 27.29 -11.08
N TYR A 679 -9.08 27.44 -11.02
CA TYR A 679 -8.42 28.50 -10.27
C TYR A 679 -9.00 29.89 -10.59
N TYR A 680 -9.24 30.19 -11.86
CA TYR A 680 -9.73 31.50 -12.29
C TYR A 680 -11.17 31.78 -11.85
N ASP A 681 -11.99 30.74 -11.68
CA ASP A 681 -13.36 30.88 -11.20
C ASP A 681 -13.40 31.07 -9.68
N LEU A 682 -12.53 30.37 -8.94
CA LEU A 682 -12.35 30.60 -7.51
C LEU A 682 -11.90 32.03 -7.21
N VAL A 683 -10.95 32.56 -7.98
CA VAL A 683 -10.46 33.94 -7.79
C VAL A 683 -11.54 34.97 -8.08
N LYS A 684 -12.35 34.79 -9.14
CA LYS A 684 -13.48 35.69 -9.47
C LYS A 684 -14.55 35.67 -8.39
N ASN A 685 -14.92 34.49 -7.91
CA ASN A 685 -15.97 34.34 -6.89
C ASN A 685 -15.49 34.82 -5.50
N GLY A 686 -14.21 34.63 -5.17
CA GLY A 686 -13.59 35.14 -3.95
C GLY A 686 -13.50 36.68 -3.93
N ALA A 687 -13.26 37.32 -5.07
CA ALA A 687 -13.28 38.79 -5.20
C ALA A 687 -14.70 39.39 -5.10
N SER A 688 -15.75 38.57 -5.15
CA SER A 688 -17.16 39.00 -5.07
C SER A 688 -17.72 38.95 -3.63
N ASN A 689 -17.00 38.33 -2.70
CA ASN A 689 -17.38 38.14 -1.29
C ASN A 689 -16.46 38.90 -0.30
N LEU A 690 -15.76 39.94 -0.78
CA LEU A 690 -15.00 40.90 0.02
C LEU A 690 -15.56 42.31 -0.13
#